data_AF-A0A5B0PHR3-F1
#
_entry.id   AF-A0A5B0PHR3-F1
#
_cell.length_a   1.000
_cell.length_b   1.000
_cell.length_c   1.000
_cell.angle_alpha   90.00
_cell.angle_beta   90.00
_cell.angle_gamma   90.00
#
_symmetry.space_group_name_H-M   'P 1'
#
loop_
_entity.id
_entity.type
_entity.pdbx_description
1 polymer ?
#
loop_
_entity_poly.entity_id
_entity_poly.type
_entity_poly.pdbx_seq_one_letter_code
_entity_poly.pdbx_strand_id
1 'polypeptide(L)'
;MSTTTNDDSSSELPSSADFLIDALPGQPKSTTQSIIQYAGHLPSHPPSTLSPPPDSHLWFWLIRSKHIADREKFVIWFNGGPGCSSAEGALMEIGPLTPSLKNEPGKPIELVESTIGWSEYANLLFIDQPAGTGYSYVNVGDDVRELAGASEQVVVFLKNFYKVFPEFSKIDTYLAGESFAGQYIPYFAQAILDTAALSTPLLGLMMGNPWINPKVQYLSYLDFAYERGMIVKGTSSAVEAEKSFQKCIKALKGKTESQRILVDSCEEGLQSILEAGAQVVNGTKMTPVPYNITEMSAEESVEWPKKNKNLKAYLVQNSTVSALHATAKTGKWTLCNDTIGKEMWVPRSAPSSTLLPALVKKLKVIVYVGDQDYMCNSLGLNRSISEMEWNGQKGWGVDDKGQQIVPQDYYVNGTKQGTWTEARGLTFVKYDRASHLVPSDAPHAAHDMLLRFMGVDALLAAGPGGSLSSQVGTDDHKGIIVKTHPNGTLVDQDNLITDLDKKPSIGAAPILETIEERQAYYGPRQTIALIVLLTGLSLGLVMLFKWRRRRRRARHGSKNKGRAISMQSRSPEAYGHRNTLLRRSPSPTQRKQSLHPTRKLNGNHLTLDEEAQALVHAEETSNLEPTTLSRRTSLFSSDVPSHSRHESQIFSLEDEDDDDDHHQNV
;
A
#
# COMPACT_ATOMS: atom_id res chain seq x y z
N MET A 1 50.48 -37.77 11.18
CA MET A 1 49.60 -37.04 12.12
C MET A 1 49.87 -35.56 11.97
N SER A 2 49.06 -34.87 11.16
CA SER A 2 48.98 -33.42 11.12
C SER A 2 47.49 -33.12 11.08
N THR A 3 46.95 -32.72 12.23
CA THR A 3 45.58 -32.27 12.40
C THR A 3 45.49 -30.84 11.93
N THR A 4 44.87 -30.63 10.76
CA THR A 4 44.38 -29.34 10.33
C THR A 4 43.19 -28.96 11.19
N THR A 5 43.40 -28.00 12.09
CA THR A 5 42.32 -27.32 12.82
C THR A 5 41.58 -26.42 11.83
N ASN A 6 40.32 -26.76 11.55
CA ASN A 6 39.36 -25.84 10.96
C ASN A 6 39.16 -24.68 11.93
N ASP A 7 39.74 -23.54 11.60
CA ASP A 7 39.51 -22.28 12.30
C ASP A 7 38.19 -21.68 11.78
N ASP A 8 37.07 -22.22 12.25
CA ASP A 8 35.76 -21.61 12.10
C ASP A 8 35.69 -20.49 13.15
N SER A 9 36.17 -19.30 12.78
CA SER A 9 36.10 -18.11 13.63
C SER A 9 34.67 -17.55 13.70
N SER A 10 33.70 -18.40 14.02
CA SER A 10 32.37 -17.95 14.41
C SER A 10 32.53 -17.30 15.78
N SER A 11 32.44 -15.96 15.86
CA SER A 11 32.14 -15.35 17.14
C SER A 11 30.85 -16.00 17.67
N GLU A 12 30.94 -16.62 18.84
CA GLU A 12 29.78 -17.23 19.49
C GLU A 12 28.68 -16.16 19.60
N LEU A 13 27.46 -16.46 19.15
CA LEU A 13 26.36 -15.50 19.19
C LEU A 13 26.08 -15.13 20.66
N PRO A 14 25.75 -13.86 20.97
CA PRO A 14 25.42 -13.46 22.34
C PRO A 14 24.22 -14.22 22.88
N SER A 15 24.11 -14.34 24.20
CA SER A 15 22.94 -14.90 24.85
C SER A 15 21.76 -13.93 24.76
N SER A 16 20.53 -14.44 24.92
CA SER A 16 19.34 -13.57 24.95
C SER A 16 19.37 -12.53 26.07
N ALA A 17 20.07 -12.81 27.18
CA ALA A 17 20.23 -11.88 28.30
C ALA A 17 21.06 -10.64 27.94
N ASP A 18 22.01 -10.77 27.01
CA ASP A 18 22.87 -9.66 26.57
C ASP A 18 22.08 -8.59 25.80
N PHE A 19 20.90 -8.94 25.30
CA PHE A 19 20.01 -8.03 24.57
C PHE A 19 18.93 -7.41 25.45
N LEU A 20 18.80 -7.79 26.73
CA LEU A 20 17.72 -7.32 27.61
C LEU A 20 17.80 -5.80 27.83
N ILE A 21 16.68 -5.11 27.72
CA ILE A 21 16.56 -3.69 28.03
C ILE A 21 15.97 -3.55 29.45
N ASP A 22 16.74 -2.97 30.38
CA ASP A 22 16.29 -2.72 31.75
C ASP A 22 15.15 -1.68 31.82
N ALA A 23 15.39 -0.52 31.19
CA ALA A 23 14.42 0.55 31.02
C ALA A 23 14.92 1.52 29.95
N LEU A 24 14.00 2.04 29.14
CA LEU A 24 14.34 3.11 28.21
C LEU A 24 14.41 4.46 28.97
N PRO A 25 15.27 5.41 28.54
CA PRO A 25 15.26 6.75 29.07
C PRO A 25 13.88 7.39 28.96
N GLY A 26 13.37 7.97 30.05
CA GLY A 26 12.04 8.58 30.06
C GLY A 26 10.86 7.58 30.04
N GLN A 27 11.11 6.26 30.12
CA GLN A 27 10.04 5.28 30.26
C GLN A 27 9.33 5.42 31.62
N PRO A 28 7.99 5.36 31.67
CA PRO A 28 7.27 5.40 32.93
C PRO A 28 7.64 4.20 33.82
N LYS A 29 8.04 4.47 35.07
CA LYS A 29 8.47 3.43 36.02
C LYS A 29 7.42 2.33 36.28
N SER A 30 6.14 2.65 36.14
CA SER A 30 5.04 1.68 36.25
C SER A 30 5.04 0.63 35.15
N THR A 31 5.73 0.89 34.03
CA THR A 31 5.72 0.02 32.83
C THR A 31 6.95 -0.86 32.70
N THR A 32 8.02 -0.61 33.46
CA THR A 32 9.30 -1.33 33.30
C THR A 32 9.18 -2.82 33.60
N GLN A 33 8.26 -3.21 34.48
CA GLN A 33 8.00 -4.62 34.79
C GLN A 33 7.02 -5.29 33.82
N SER A 34 6.15 -4.52 33.17
CA SER A 34 5.09 -5.05 32.29
C SER A 34 5.46 -5.03 30.80
N ILE A 35 6.48 -4.25 30.41
CA ILE A 35 6.99 -4.19 29.03
C ILE A 35 8.39 -4.80 29.00
N ILE A 36 8.46 -6.09 28.71
CA ILE A 36 9.72 -6.84 28.57
C ILE A 36 10.23 -6.68 27.14
N GLN A 37 11.47 -6.21 26.99
CA GLN A 37 12.02 -5.80 25.70
C GLN A 37 13.48 -6.23 25.55
N TYR A 38 13.87 -6.53 24.32
CA TYR A 38 15.25 -6.86 23.94
C TYR A 38 15.62 -6.10 22.67
N ALA A 39 16.84 -5.61 22.57
CA ALA A 39 17.32 -5.00 21.34
C ALA A 39 18.82 -5.21 21.17
N GLY A 40 19.29 -5.06 19.94
CA GLY A 40 20.71 -5.11 19.61
C GLY A 40 20.93 -5.57 18.17
N HIS A 41 22.16 -5.96 17.87
CA HIS A 41 22.58 -6.33 16.52
C HIS A 41 22.85 -7.83 16.40
N LEU A 42 22.47 -8.40 15.26
CA LEU A 42 22.87 -9.77 14.88
C LEU A 42 23.47 -9.77 13.47
N PRO A 43 24.46 -10.64 13.19
CA PRO A 43 25.00 -10.81 11.85
C PRO A 43 23.91 -11.20 10.85
N SER A 44 23.95 -10.58 9.67
CA SER A 44 22.97 -10.78 8.60
C SER A 44 23.57 -11.11 7.24
N HIS A 45 24.88 -11.00 7.04
CA HIS A 45 25.47 -11.31 5.75
C HIS A 45 25.44 -12.83 5.47
N PRO A 46 24.98 -13.30 4.30
CA PRO A 46 25.12 -14.71 3.90
C PRO A 46 26.60 -15.13 3.81
N PRO A 47 26.91 -16.44 3.92
CA PRO A 47 28.28 -16.91 3.74
C PRO A 47 28.88 -16.44 2.39
N SER A 48 30.09 -15.89 2.43
CA SER A 48 30.77 -15.33 1.27
C SER A 48 32.22 -15.80 1.19
N THR A 49 32.71 -15.98 -0.04
CA THR A 49 34.10 -16.34 -0.33
C THR A 49 34.98 -15.13 -0.63
N LEU A 50 34.44 -13.90 -0.54
CA LEU A 50 35.21 -12.68 -0.74
C LEU A 50 36.18 -12.45 0.42
N SER A 51 37.27 -11.72 0.15
CA SER A 51 38.29 -11.37 1.14
C SER A 51 38.62 -9.87 1.08
N PRO A 52 38.31 -9.08 2.13
CA PRO A 52 37.60 -9.49 3.34
C PRO A 52 36.14 -9.90 3.05
N PRO A 53 35.56 -10.84 3.81
CA PRO A 53 34.15 -11.20 3.67
C PRO A 53 33.29 -9.98 4.01
N PRO A 54 32.15 -9.78 3.33
CA PRO A 54 31.24 -8.73 3.71
C PRO A 54 30.65 -9.00 5.11
N ASP A 55 30.38 -7.91 5.81
CA ASP A 55 30.03 -7.91 7.22
C ASP A 55 28.92 -6.88 7.45
N SER A 56 27.69 -7.40 7.50
CA SER A 56 26.48 -6.63 7.76
C SER A 56 25.76 -7.15 8.99
N HIS A 57 25.15 -6.23 9.71
CA HIS A 57 24.38 -6.50 10.91
C HIS A 57 23.04 -5.76 10.87
N LEU A 58 21.96 -6.51 11.05
CA LEU A 58 20.65 -5.91 11.27
C LEU A 58 20.44 -5.68 12.77
N TRP A 59 19.89 -4.51 13.08
CA TRP A 59 19.40 -4.18 14.40
C TRP A 59 17.95 -4.64 14.54
N PHE A 60 17.61 -5.13 15.73
CA PHE A 60 16.25 -5.53 16.07
C PHE A 60 15.80 -4.95 17.40
N TRP A 61 14.48 -4.89 17.55
CA TRP A 61 13.82 -4.62 18.82
C TRP A 61 12.66 -5.59 19.00
N LEU A 62 12.80 -6.50 19.95
CA LEU A 62 11.79 -7.44 20.38
C LEU A 62 11.02 -6.87 21.58
N ILE A 63 9.69 -6.84 21.49
CA ILE A 63 8.78 -6.52 22.59
C ILE A 63 7.90 -7.73 22.83
N ARG A 64 7.91 -8.27 24.06
CA ARG A 64 7.13 -9.46 24.42
C ARG A 64 5.64 -9.12 24.54
N SER A 65 4.79 -10.09 24.22
CA SER A 65 3.34 -9.97 24.43
C SER A 65 3.03 -9.87 25.93
N LYS A 66 2.14 -8.95 26.31
CA LYS A 66 1.65 -8.85 27.70
C LYS A 66 0.71 -10.00 28.06
N HIS A 67 -0.10 -10.44 27.11
CA HIS A 67 -1.09 -11.48 27.30
C HIS A 67 -0.96 -12.57 26.23
N ILE A 68 -1.31 -13.79 26.63
CA ILE A 68 -1.45 -14.94 25.76
C ILE A 68 -2.91 -15.35 25.83
N ALA A 69 -3.62 -15.30 24.70
CA ALA A 69 -5.03 -15.66 24.63
C ALA A 69 -5.20 -17.18 24.58
N ASP A 70 -5.11 -17.77 23.38
CA ASP A 70 -5.12 -19.22 23.18
C ASP A 70 -3.68 -19.77 23.06
N ARG A 71 -2.83 -19.05 22.31
CA ARG A 71 -1.43 -19.39 22.05
C ARG A 71 -0.63 -18.12 21.79
N GLU A 72 0.70 -18.22 21.87
CA GLU A 72 1.57 -17.10 21.52
C GLU A 72 1.47 -16.77 20.03
N LYS A 73 1.59 -15.49 19.71
CA LYS A 73 1.63 -14.95 18.35
C LYS A 73 2.92 -14.16 18.16
N PHE A 74 3.48 -14.21 16.97
CA PHE A 74 4.70 -13.49 16.64
C PHE A 74 4.52 -12.66 15.37
N VAL A 75 4.71 -11.35 15.50
CA VAL A 75 4.61 -10.39 14.40
C VAL A 75 5.98 -9.79 14.16
N ILE A 76 6.52 -9.97 12.96
CA ILE A 76 7.75 -9.34 12.52
C ILE A 76 7.37 -8.11 11.69
N TRP A 77 7.77 -6.92 12.14
CA TRP A 77 7.39 -5.64 11.56
C TRP A 77 8.52 -4.99 10.76
N PHE A 78 8.15 -4.45 9.60
CA PHE A 78 9.04 -3.70 8.72
C PHE A 78 8.40 -2.36 8.30
N ASN A 79 9.04 -1.23 8.61
CA ASN A 79 8.71 0.01 7.91
C ASN A 79 9.32 0.01 6.48
N GLY A 80 8.86 0.93 5.65
CA GLY A 80 9.21 1.01 4.23
C GLY A 80 10.36 1.95 3.91
N GLY A 81 10.05 3.05 3.23
CA GLY A 81 11.01 3.97 2.63
C GLY A 81 11.13 3.79 1.11
N PRO A 82 12.14 3.08 0.58
CA PRO A 82 13.06 2.15 1.26
C PRO A 82 14.08 2.80 2.19
N GLY A 83 14.50 2.08 3.24
CA GLY A 83 15.56 2.51 4.16
C GLY A 83 15.07 3.33 5.35
N CYS A 84 13.77 3.28 5.67
CA CYS A 84 13.22 3.88 6.89
C CYS A 84 13.22 2.88 8.06
N SER A 85 13.55 3.36 9.25
CA SER A 85 13.72 2.56 10.46
C SER A 85 12.38 2.02 10.97
N SER A 86 12.36 0.74 11.35
CA SER A 86 11.23 0.09 12.01
C SER A 86 11.03 0.54 13.46
N ALA A 87 11.96 1.33 14.01
CA ALA A 87 11.75 2.03 15.27
C ALA A 87 10.63 3.09 15.17
N GLU A 88 10.30 3.56 13.97
CA GLU A 88 9.11 4.41 13.75
C GLU A 88 7.84 3.63 14.07
N GLY A 89 7.63 2.44 13.48
CA GLY A 89 6.47 1.60 13.83
C GLY A 89 6.42 1.24 15.31
N ALA A 90 7.58 1.02 15.94
CA ALA A 90 7.67 0.71 17.37
C ALA A 90 7.21 1.85 18.28
N LEU A 91 7.54 3.10 17.96
CA LEU A 91 7.29 4.24 18.84
C LEU A 91 6.13 5.13 18.39
N MET A 92 5.70 5.01 17.13
CA MET A 92 4.71 5.90 16.54
C MET A 92 3.42 5.21 16.13
N GLU A 93 3.41 3.88 16.04
CA GLU A 93 2.28 3.15 15.48
C GLU A 93 1.79 2.04 16.41
N ILE A 94 2.50 0.92 16.46
CA ILE A 94 1.98 -0.34 16.99
C ILE A 94 2.62 -0.75 18.31
N GLY A 95 3.69 -0.10 18.75
CA GLY A 95 4.32 -0.43 20.03
C GLY A 95 3.64 0.19 21.25
N PRO A 96 4.05 -0.22 22.45
CA PRO A 96 3.36 0.10 23.70
C PRO A 96 3.68 1.49 24.27
N LEU A 97 4.70 2.16 23.74
CA LEU A 97 5.18 3.48 24.20
C LEU A 97 5.33 4.42 22.99
N THR A 98 5.10 5.72 23.21
CA THR A 98 5.32 6.79 22.23
C THR A 98 6.02 7.97 22.88
N PRO A 99 6.89 8.71 22.17
CA PRO A 99 7.45 9.97 22.64
C PRO A 99 6.34 10.96 23.01
N SER A 100 6.45 11.57 24.18
CA SER A 100 5.56 12.64 24.63
C SER A 100 5.63 13.83 23.67
N LEU A 101 4.47 14.43 23.37
CA LEU A 101 4.40 15.73 22.69
C LEU A 101 4.74 16.89 23.64
N LYS A 102 4.59 16.68 24.95
CA LYS A 102 4.87 17.66 25.99
C LYS A 102 6.32 17.49 26.42
N ASN A 103 7.22 18.17 25.73
CA ASN A 103 8.64 18.20 26.09
C ASN A 103 9.03 19.60 26.57
N GLU A 104 9.77 19.65 27.66
CA GLU A 104 10.38 20.89 28.12
C GLU A 104 11.77 21.06 27.47
N PRO A 105 12.09 22.26 26.94
CA PRO A 105 13.41 22.51 26.39
C PRO A 105 14.52 22.18 27.40
N GLY A 106 15.51 21.39 26.97
CA GLY A 106 16.65 20.99 27.80
C GLY A 106 16.41 19.82 28.74
N LYS A 107 15.19 19.25 28.79
CA LYS A 107 14.93 17.97 29.49
C LYS A 107 14.97 16.78 28.50
N PRO A 108 15.29 15.57 28.98
CA PRO A 108 15.13 14.35 28.19
C PRO A 108 13.67 14.21 27.71
N ILE A 109 13.50 13.62 26.53
CA ILE A 109 12.17 13.34 26.00
C ILE A 109 11.59 12.18 26.81
N GLU A 110 10.41 12.39 27.39
CA GLU A 110 9.70 11.35 28.12
C GLU A 110 8.89 10.47 27.16
N LEU A 111 8.75 9.20 27.50
CA LEU A 111 7.83 8.29 26.83
C LEU A 111 6.52 8.23 27.62
N VAL A 112 5.42 8.09 26.90
CA VAL A 112 4.10 7.81 27.47
C VAL A 112 3.56 6.53 26.87
N GLU A 113 2.68 5.83 27.57
CA GLU A 113 2.06 4.64 27.00
C GLU A 113 1.15 5.00 25.82
N SER A 114 1.21 4.19 24.76
CA SER A 114 0.31 4.27 23.61
C SER A 114 -1.13 3.96 24.02
N THR A 115 -2.13 4.40 23.26
CA THR A 115 -3.55 4.11 23.51
C THR A 115 -3.82 2.61 23.59
N ILE A 116 -3.34 1.86 22.59
CA ILE A 116 -3.31 0.41 22.57
C ILE A 116 -2.18 -0.03 21.63
N GLY A 117 -1.31 -0.93 22.10
CA GLY A 117 -0.23 -1.50 21.30
C GLY A 117 -0.58 -2.91 20.83
N TRP A 118 0.05 -3.36 19.75
CA TRP A 118 -0.12 -4.74 19.28
C TRP A 118 0.53 -5.76 20.24
N SER A 119 1.44 -5.29 21.09
CA SER A 119 2.06 -6.11 22.13
C SER A 119 1.14 -6.49 23.28
N GLU A 120 -0.12 -6.06 23.27
CA GLU A 120 -1.12 -6.61 24.19
C GLU A 120 -1.28 -8.12 23.97
N TYR A 121 -1.28 -8.61 22.71
CA TYR A 121 -1.55 -10.02 22.37
C TYR A 121 -0.58 -10.65 21.36
N ALA A 122 0.45 -9.93 20.92
CA ALA A 122 1.47 -10.46 20.03
C ALA A 122 2.87 -10.09 20.52
N ASN A 123 3.84 -10.99 20.36
CA ASN A 123 5.23 -10.60 20.43
C ASN A 123 5.57 -9.81 19.15
N LEU A 124 6.25 -8.67 19.28
CA LEU A 124 6.59 -7.79 18.16
C LEU A 124 8.10 -7.79 17.95
N LEU A 125 8.57 -8.11 16.75
CA LEU A 125 9.97 -7.96 16.36
C LEU A 125 10.08 -6.90 15.27
N PHE A 126 10.61 -5.73 15.63
CA PHE A 126 10.94 -4.67 14.68
C PHE A 126 12.35 -4.92 14.15
N ILE A 127 12.54 -4.85 12.83
CA ILE A 127 13.85 -5.04 12.21
C ILE A 127 14.18 -3.82 11.34
N ASP A 128 15.30 -3.18 11.59
CA ASP A 128 15.85 -2.16 10.69
C ASP A 128 16.51 -2.85 9.51
N GLN A 129 15.94 -2.74 8.31
CA GLN A 129 16.46 -3.40 7.12
C GLN A 129 16.25 -2.54 5.86
N PRO A 130 17.08 -2.71 4.82
CA PRO A 130 18.30 -3.53 4.77
C PRO A 130 19.43 -2.93 5.62
N ALA A 131 20.58 -3.61 5.70
CA ALA A 131 21.73 -3.12 6.46
C ALA A 131 22.10 -1.67 6.08
N GLY A 132 22.39 -0.85 7.08
CA GLY A 132 22.57 0.62 6.94
C GLY A 132 21.33 1.46 7.29
N THR A 133 20.14 0.86 7.32
CA THR A 133 18.88 1.49 7.76
C THR A 133 18.87 1.70 9.27
N GLY A 134 18.40 2.85 9.76
CA GLY A 134 18.23 3.11 11.20
C GLY A 134 19.47 2.79 12.03
N TYR A 135 19.38 1.83 12.95
CA TYR A 135 20.52 1.35 13.75
C TYR A 135 21.33 0.24 13.08
N SER A 136 20.84 -0.40 12.02
CA SER A 136 21.59 -1.39 11.26
C SER A 136 22.81 -0.77 10.59
N TYR A 137 23.84 -1.58 10.37
CA TYR A 137 25.11 -1.11 9.84
C TYR A 137 25.83 -2.16 9.01
N VAL A 138 26.82 -1.66 8.29
CA VAL A 138 27.72 -2.40 7.42
C VAL A 138 29.14 -2.00 7.80
N ASN A 139 29.99 -2.97 8.11
CA ASN A 139 31.41 -2.73 8.38
C ASN A 139 32.25 -2.83 7.11
N VAL A 140 31.99 -3.86 6.31
CA VAL A 140 32.76 -4.22 5.11
C VAL A 140 31.80 -4.76 4.05
N GLY A 141 31.85 -4.23 2.83
CA GLY A 141 31.04 -4.77 1.71
C GLY A 141 29.53 -4.83 1.99
N ASP A 142 28.73 -5.47 1.14
CA ASP A 142 27.28 -5.69 1.38
C ASP A 142 26.33 -4.49 1.12
N ASP A 143 26.58 -3.77 0.03
CA ASP A 143 25.66 -2.76 -0.51
C ASP A 143 24.43 -3.45 -1.15
N VAL A 144 23.43 -3.78 -0.33
CA VAL A 144 22.18 -4.37 -0.81
C VAL A 144 21.38 -3.35 -1.62
N ARG A 145 21.09 -3.70 -2.88
CA ARG A 145 20.36 -2.84 -3.86
C ARG A 145 19.17 -3.53 -4.53
N GLU A 146 18.84 -4.75 -4.14
CA GLU A 146 17.74 -5.53 -4.70
C GLU A 146 16.97 -6.28 -3.60
N LEU A 147 15.70 -6.60 -3.85
CA LEU A 147 14.83 -7.28 -2.89
C LEU A 147 15.34 -8.68 -2.55
N ALA A 148 16.01 -9.36 -3.48
CA ALA A 148 16.64 -10.67 -3.24
C ALA A 148 17.75 -10.59 -2.18
N GLY A 149 18.66 -9.63 -2.28
CA GLY A 149 19.73 -9.45 -1.30
C GLY A 149 19.19 -9.04 0.08
N ALA A 150 18.17 -8.19 0.13
CA ALA A 150 17.48 -7.85 1.38
C ALA A 150 16.81 -9.10 2.01
N SER A 151 16.25 -9.98 1.17
CA SER A 151 15.64 -11.23 1.62
C SER A 151 16.67 -12.19 2.22
N GLU A 152 17.84 -12.32 1.59
CA GLU A 152 18.95 -13.12 2.10
C GLU A 152 19.43 -12.59 3.47
N GLN A 153 19.59 -11.27 3.61
CA GLN A 153 19.95 -10.65 4.88
C GLN A 153 18.95 -10.98 6.00
N VAL A 154 17.65 -10.88 5.71
CA VAL A 154 16.60 -11.20 6.68
C VAL A 154 16.58 -12.69 7.02
N VAL A 155 16.77 -13.58 6.05
CA VAL A 155 16.83 -15.04 6.31
C VAL A 155 18.02 -15.40 7.21
N VAL A 156 19.20 -14.85 6.95
CA VAL A 156 20.39 -15.08 7.78
C VAL A 156 20.21 -14.47 9.17
N PHE A 157 19.66 -13.25 9.25
CA PHE A 157 19.33 -12.62 10.52
C PHE A 157 18.36 -13.50 11.33
N LEU A 158 17.26 -13.98 10.74
CA LEU A 158 16.29 -14.83 11.44
C LEU A 158 16.90 -16.16 11.90
N LYS A 159 17.83 -16.72 11.11
CA LYS A 159 18.57 -17.93 11.51
C LYS A 159 19.36 -17.70 12.79
N ASN A 160 20.04 -16.55 12.89
CA ASN A 160 20.79 -16.18 14.09
C ASN A 160 19.86 -15.79 15.23
N PHE A 161 18.77 -15.07 14.94
CA PHE A 161 17.74 -14.71 15.93
C PHE A 161 17.14 -15.95 16.60
N TYR A 162 16.80 -17.00 15.85
CA TYR A 162 16.28 -18.25 16.42
C TYR A 162 17.34 -19.10 17.14
N LYS A 163 18.63 -18.82 16.98
CA LYS A 163 19.65 -19.43 17.86
C LYS A 163 19.66 -18.75 19.23
N VAL A 164 19.45 -17.43 19.25
CA VAL A 164 19.43 -16.61 20.48
C VAL A 164 18.09 -16.75 21.22
N PHE A 165 16.98 -16.74 20.49
CA PHE A 165 15.60 -16.85 20.99
C PHE A 165 14.88 -18.06 20.35
N PRO A 166 15.28 -19.29 20.69
CA PRO A 166 14.82 -20.50 20.02
C PRO A 166 13.32 -20.77 20.12
N GLU A 167 12.64 -20.25 21.14
CA GLU A 167 11.20 -20.36 21.30
C GLU A 167 10.42 -19.78 20.12
N PHE A 168 10.90 -18.70 19.49
CA PHE A 168 10.20 -18.03 18.39
C PHE A 168 10.16 -18.83 17.09
N SER A 169 11.02 -19.84 16.92
CA SER A 169 10.99 -20.75 15.76
C SER A 169 9.76 -21.65 15.74
N LYS A 170 8.97 -21.68 16.82
CA LYS A 170 7.80 -22.56 16.97
C LYS A 170 6.48 -21.80 17.10
N ILE A 171 6.53 -20.47 17.08
CA ILE A 171 5.36 -19.60 17.28
C ILE A 171 4.72 -19.27 15.94
N ASP A 172 3.39 -19.24 15.91
CA ASP A 172 2.60 -18.76 14.77
C ASP A 172 3.09 -17.35 14.36
N THR A 173 3.72 -17.28 13.19
CA THR A 173 4.44 -16.09 12.73
C THR A 173 3.68 -15.36 11.62
N TYR A 174 3.68 -14.04 11.68
CA TYR A 174 3.10 -13.14 10.70
C TYR A 174 4.12 -12.07 10.31
N LEU A 175 4.27 -11.81 9.01
CA LEU A 175 5.05 -10.67 8.55
C LEU A 175 4.12 -9.48 8.38
N ALA A 176 4.46 -8.37 9.01
CA ALA A 176 3.69 -7.14 8.98
C ALA A 176 4.57 -5.95 8.62
N GLY A 177 3.95 -4.87 8.16
CA GLY A 177 4.66 -3.64 7.84
C GLY A 177 3.88 -2.75 6.90
N GLU A 178 4.52 -1.67 6.46
CA GLU A 178 3.85 -0.64 5.68
C GLU A 178 4.66 -0.05 4.52
N SER A 179 3.95 0.64 3.62
CA SER A 179 4.57 1.42 2.56
C SER A 179 5.41 0.56 1.60
N PHE A 180 6.69 0.87 1.40
CA PHE A 180 7.62 0.05 0.62
C PHE A 180 7.82 -1.37 1.21
N ALA A 181 7.41 -1.65 2.45
CA ALA A 181 7.32 -3.02 2.95
C ALA A 181 6.31 -3.88 2.17
N GLY A 182 5.41 -3.26 1.40
CA GLY A 182 4.65 -3.94 0.36
C GLY A 182 5.51 -4.64 -0.69
N GLN A 183 6.73 -4.16 -0.95
CA GLN A 183 7.72 -4.86 -1.77
C GLN A 183 8.49 -5.89 -0.95
N TYR A 184 8.93 -5.54 0.25
CA TYR A 184 9.74 -6.42 1.12
C TYR A 184 9.01 -7.69 1.56
N ILE A 185 7.81 -7.55 2.13
CA ILE A 185 7.11 -8.63 2.83
C ILE A 185 6.85 -9.84 1.91
N PRO A 186 6.35 -9.68 0.67
CA PRO A 186 6.17 -10.83 -0.23
C PRO A 186 7.49 -11.52 -0.60
N TYR A 187 8.57 -10.76 -0.78
CA TYR A 187 9.89 -11.32 -1.07
C TYR A 187 10.48 -12.07 0.14
N PHE A 188 10.36 -11.50 1.34
CA PHE A 188 10.81 -12.14 2.57
C PHE A 188 10.01 -13.41 2.87
N ALA A 189 8.69 -13.36 2.67
CA ALA A 189 7.82 -14.51 2.82
C ALA A 189 8.22 -15.65 1.86
N GLN A 190 8.49 -15.33 0.59
CA GLN A 190 8.93 -16.32 -0.39
C GLN A 190 10.28 -16.93 0.02
N ALA A 191 11.26 -16.11 0.42
CA ALA A 191 12.57 -16.59 0.85
C ALA A 191 12.51 -17.47 2.12
N ILE A 192 11.65 -17.12 3.08
CA ILE A 192 11.42 -17.93 4.30
C ILE A 192 10.75 -19.26 3.95
N LEU A 193 9.79 -19.28 3.01
CA LEU A 193 9.10 -20.51 2.60
C LEU A 193 9.96 -21.44 1.74
N ASP A 194 10.93 -20.90 1.00
CA ASP A 194 11.78 -21.67 0.08
C ASP A 194 13.05 -22.22 0.74
N THR A 195 13.47 -21.65 1.87
CA THR A 195 14.69 -22.08 2.56
C THR A 195 14.43 -23.25 3.51
N ALA A 196 15.31 -24.25 3.50
CA ALA A 196 15.35 -25.30 4.50
C ALA A 196 16.14 -24.89 5.77
N ALA A 197 16.81 -23.73 5.75
CA ALA A 197 17.66 -23.27 6.84
C ALA A 197 16.87 -22.70 8.04
N LEU A 198 15.59 -22.39 7.83
CA LEU A 198 14.68 -21.86 8.84
C LEU A 198 13.48 -22.78 8.97
N SER A 199 13.03 -23.00 10.20
CA SER A 199 11.70 -23.52 10.47
C SER A 199 10.90 -22.37 11.07
N THR A 200 10.15 -21.66 10.24
CA THR A 200 9.24 -20.58 10.66
C THR A 200 7.81 -20.96 10.33
N PRO A 201 6.93 -21.15 11.34
CA PRO A 201 5.49 -21.31 11.16
C PRO A 201 4.82 -20.04 10.62
N LEU A 202 5.14 -19.65 9.39
CA LEU A 202 4.60 -18.46 8.74
C LEU A 202 3.15 -18.71 8.31
N LEU A 203 2.21 -17.94 8.86
CA LEU A 203 0.77 -18.11 8.64
C LEU A 203 0.13 -16.98 7.84
N GLY A 204 0.69 -15.77 7.88
CA GLY A 204 0.10 -14.66 7.16
C GLY A 204 0.97 -13.43 6.96
N LEU A 205 0.53 -12.59 6.01
CA LEU A 205 1.16 -11.34 5.61
C LEU A 205 0.18 -10.20 5.82
N MET A 206 0.61 -9.12 6.47
CA MET A 206 -0.20 -7.95 6.75
C MET A 206 0.50 -6.69 6.27
N MET A 207 -0.08 -6.01 5.29
CA MET A 207 0.57 -4.92 4.59
C MET A 207 -0.29 -3.66 4.66
N GLY A 208 0.19 -2.67 5.40
CA GLY A 208 -0.42 -1.35 5.56
C GLY A 208 -0.01 -0.40 4.46
N ASN A 209 -0.99 0.26 3.84
CA ASN A 209 -0.81 1.23 2.78
C ASN A 209 0.32 0.84 1.79
N PRO A 210 0.30 -0.37 1.19
CA PRO A 210 1.53 -0.92 0.63
C PRO A 210 1.78 -0.48 -0.81
N TRP A 211 3.07 -0.37 -1.17
CA TRP A 211 3.50 -0.27 -2.56
C TRP A 211 3.72 -1.67 -3.13
N ILE A 212 2.80 -2.17 -3.96
CA ILE A 212 2.82 -3.58 -4.47
C ILE A 212 2.78 -3.69 -5.99
N ASN A 213 2.04 -2.81 -6.67
CA ASN A 213 1.84 -2.82 -8.12
C ASN A 213 2.02 -1.40 -8.67
N PRO A 214 3.29 -0.98 -8.87
CA PRO A 214 3.66 0.35 -9.34
C PRO A 214 2.88 0.79 -10.58
N LYS A 215 2.81 -0.07 -11.60
CA LYS A 215 2.13 0.25 -12.86
C LYS A 215 0.67 0.67 -12.63
N VAL A 216 -0.06 -0.06 -11.81
CA VAL A 216 -1.48 0.20 -11.55
C VAL A 216 -1.68 1.33 -10.55
N GLN A 217 -0.86 1.38 -9.51
CA GLN A 217 -0.91 2.42 -8.48
C GLN A 217 -0.50 3.79 -9.06
N TYR A 218 0.53 3.86 -9.92
CA TYR A 218 0.84 5.09 -10.65
C TYR A 218 -0.37 5.59 -11.43
N LEU A 219 -1.03 4.74 -12.20
CA LEU A 219 -2.18 5.15 -13.01
C LEU A 219 -3.42 5.57 -12.19
N SER A 220 -3.40 5.51 -10.84
CA SER A 220 -4.49 6.02 -10.00
C SER A 220 -4.28 7.44 -9.47
N TYR A 221 -3.06 7.99 -9.41
CA TYR A 221 -2.81 9.25 -8.69
C TYR A 221 -3.60 10.44 -9.22
N LEU A 222 -3.67 10.61 -10.54
CA LEU A 222 -4.41 11.73 -11.13
C LEU A 222 -5.91 11.63 -10.86
N ASP A 223 -6.48 10.41 -11.00
CA ASP A 223 -7.89 10.15 -10.71
C ASP A 223 -8.20 10.38 -9.23
N PHE A 224 -7.33 9.87 -8.34
CA PHE A 224 -7.44 10.07 -6.90
C PHE A 224 -7.37 11.55 -6.53
N ALA A 225 -6.42 12.30 -7.11
CA ALA A 225 -6.26 13.72 -6.84
C ALA A 225 -7.50 14.54 -7.23
N TYR A 226 -8.16 14.20 -8.34
CA TYR A 226 -9.44 14.82 -8.71
C TYR A 226 -10.60 14.37 -7.82
N GLU A 227 -10.72 13.07 -7.55
CA GLU A 227 -11.80 12.50 -6.73
C GLU A 227 -11.78 13.08 -5.30
N ARG A 228 -10.57 13.28 -4.75
CA ARG A 228 -10.36 13.81 -3.41
C ARG A 228 -10.26 15.34 -3.36
N GLY A 229 -10.39 16.02 -4.50
CA GLY A 229 -10.38 17.48 -4.57
C GLY A 229 -9.03 18.12 -4.26
N MET A 230 -7.92 17.37 -4.38
CA MET A 230 -6.56 17.89 -4.20
C MET A 230 -6.20 18.91 -5.30
N ILE A 231 -6.73 18.70 -6.51
CA ILE A 231 -6.56 19.58 -7.66
C ILE A 231 -7.90 19.81 -8.36
N VAL A 232 -8.05 20.97 -9.01
CA VAL A 232 -9.29 21.36 -9.70
C VAL A 232 -9.11 21.26 -11.21
N LYS A 233 -9.94 20.46 -11.88
CA LYS A 233 -9.84 20.25 -13.33
C LYS A 233 -10.00 21.56 -14.11
N GLY A 234 -9.11 21.78 -15.08
CA GLY A 234 -9.12 22.97 -15.95
C GLY A 234 -8.34 24.18 -15.42
N THR A 235 -7.76 24.14 -14.21
CA THR A 235 -6.79 25.15 -13.78
C THR A 235 -5.47 24.97 -14.53
N SER A 236 -4.68 26.04 -14.65
CA SER A 236 -3.35 25.96 -15.27
C SER A 236 -2.44 24.97 -14.56
N SER A 237 -2.47 24.94 -13.23
CA SER A 237 -1.69 24.00 -12.42
C SER A 237 -2.12 22.54 -12.63
N ALA A 238 -3.42 22.27 -12.76
CA ALA A 238 -3.91 20.93 -13.07
C ALA A 238 -3.49 20.48 -14.48
N VAL A 239 -3.51 21.38 -15.47
CA VAL A 239 -3.04 21.08 -16.84
C VAL A 239 -1.54 20.78 -16.86
N GLU A 240 -0.74 21.45 -16.04
CA GLU A 240 0.69 21.17 -15.89
C GLU A 240 0.92 19.78 -15.25
N ALA A 241 0.17 19.45 -14.20
CA ALA A 241 0.21 18.13 -13.57
C ALA A 241 -0.21 17.02 -14.55
N GLU A 242 -1.31 17.21 -15.29
CA GLU A 242 -1.76 16.30 -16.35
C GLU A 242 -0.65 16.07 -17.39
N LYS A 243 0.02 17.13 -17.83
CA LYS A 243 1.12 17.07 -18.81
C LYS A 243 2.32 16.31 -18.25
N SER A 244 2.68 16.51 -16.98
CA SER A 244 3.72 15.71 -16.32
C SER A 244 3.32 14.23 -16.31
N PHE A 245 2.07 13.94 -15.92
CA PHE A 245 1.55 12.58 -15.85
C PHE A 245 1.46 11.87 -17.21
N GLN A 246 1.28 12.60 -18.31
CA GLN A 246 1.35 11.99 -19.65
C GLN A 246 2.73 11.37 -19.95
N LYS A 247 3.82 11.90 -19.37
CA LYS A 247 5.14 11.28 -19.49
C LYS A 247 5.16 9.92 -18.81
N CYS A 248 4.64 9.83 -17.59
CA CYS A 248 4.46 8.57 -16.86
C CYS A 248 3.64 7.55 -17.64
N ILE A 249 2.46 7.95 -18.13
CA ILE A 249 1.59 7.07 -18.93
C ILE A 249 2.32 6.56 -20.18
N LYS A 250 3.13 7.41 -20.82
CA LYS A 250 3.94 7.01 -21.97
C LYS A 250 5.04 6.02 -21.57
N ALA A 251 5.73 6.24 -20.46
CA ALA A 251 6.77 5.33 -19.95
C ALA A 251 6.16 3.95 -19.63
N LEU A 252 5.04 3.90 -18.91
CA LEU A 252 4.36 2.65 -18.52
C LEU A 252 3.76 1.85 -19.69
N LYS A 253 3.73 2.39 -20.91
CA LYS A 253 3.42 1.61 -22.13
C LYS A 253 4.61 0.79 -22.62
N GLY A 254 5.83 1.18 -22.26
CA GLY A 254 7.06 0.45 -22.57
C GLY A 254 7.20 -0.80 -21.70
N LYS A 255 7.71 -1.90 -22.26
CA LYS A 255 7.85 -3.18 -21.54
C LYS A 255 8.72 -3.04 -20.29
N THR A 256 9.89 -2.42 -20.43
CA THR A 256 10.86 -2.25 -19.34
C THR A 256 10.29 -1.43 -18.19
N GLU A 257 9.90 -0.18 -18.44
CA GLU A 257 9.39 0.72 -17.39
C GLU A 257 8.12 0.20 -16.71
N SER A 258 7.24 -0.50 -17.45
CA SER A 258 6.02 -1.09 -16.87
C SER A 258 6.27 -2.21 -15.85
N GLN A 259 7.51 -2.72 -15.79
CA GLN A 259 7.94 -3.78 -14.88
C GLN A 259 8.85 -3.27 -13.77
N ARG A 260 9.12 -1.97 -13.68
CA ARG A 260 9.97 -1.40 -12.62
C ARG A 260 9.15 -1.05 -11.38
N ILE A 261 9.82 -1.06 -10.24
CA ILE A 261 9.25 -0.65 -8.96
C ILE A 261 9.18 0.88 -8.81
N LEU A 262 10.17 1.58 -9.35
CA LEU A 262 10.19 3.03 -9.47
C LEU A 262 10.33 3.43 -10.93
N VAL A 263 9.55 4.43 -11.35
CA VAL A 263 9.60 5.02 -12.68
C VAL A 263 9.72 6.53 -12.55
N ASP A 264 10.88 7.10 -12.90
CA ASP A 264 11.22 8.51 -12.66
C ASP A 264 10.14 9.49 -13.16
N SER A 265 9.65 9.26 -14.38
CA SER A 265 8.61 10.13 -14.98
C SER A 265 7.26 10.05 -14.25
N CYS A 266 7.02 8.99 -13.49
CA CYS A 266 5.86 8.85 -12.62
C CYS A 266 6.08 9.57 -11.31
N GLU A 267 7.25 9.47 -10.68
CA GLU A 267 7.62 10.27 -9.50
C GLU A 267 7.53 11.78 -9.76
N GLU A 268 8.02 12.25 -10.92
CA GLU A 268 7.81 13.64 -11.38
C GLU A 268 6.31 13.99 -11.48
N GLY A 269 5.49 13.04 -11.93
CA GLY A 269 4.05 13.16 -12.01
C GLY A 269 3.41 13.35 -10.64
N LEU A 270 3.78 12.51 -9.66
CA LEU A 270 3.28 12.59 -8.28
C LEU A 270 3.59 13.95 -7.67
N GLN A 271 4.84 14.41 -7.82
CA GLN A 271 5.28 15.70 -7.29
C GLN A 271 4.52 16.86 -7.95
N SER A 272 4.28 16.80 -9.26
CA SER A 272 3.53 17.84 -9.98
C SER A 272 2.08 17.98 -9.51
N ILE A 273 1.44 16.88 -9.06
CA ILE A 273 0.09 16.91 -8.48
C ILE A 273 0.09 17.62 -7.13
N LEU A 274 1.07 17.31 -6.26
CA LEU A 274 1.22 17.99 -4.96
C LEU A 274 1.49 19.48 -5.13
N GLU A 275 2.32 19.85 -6.11
CA GLU A 275 2.57 21.25 -6.47
C GLU A 275 1.32 21.94 -7.00
N ALA A 276 0.50 21.25 -7.79
CA ALA A 276 -0.74 21.80 -8.33
C ALA A 276 -1.82 21.99 -7.25
N GLY A 277 -1.77 21.20 -6.18
CA GLY A 277 -2.61 21.34 -4.99
C GLY A 277 -2.06 22.32 -3.95
N ALA A 278 -0.92 22.97 -4.22
CA ALA A 278 -0.31 23.91 -3.30
C ALA A 278 -1.18 25.15 -3.04
N GLN A 279 -1.15 25.64 -1.82
CA GLN A 279 -1.86 26.85 -1.38
C GLN A 279 -0.88 27.82 -0.75
N VAL A 280 -1.15 29.13 -0.87
CA VAL A 280 -0.39 30.16 -0.18
C VAL A 280 -1.16 30.58 1.07
N VAL A 281 -0.61 30.28 2.24
CA VAL A 281 -1.18 30.63 3.54
C VAL A 281 -0.21 31.58 4.22
N ASN A 282 -0.65 32.81 4.51
CA ASN A 282 0.19 33.85 5.14
C ASN A 282 1.53 34.12 4.41
N GLY A 283 1.53 34.02 3.07
CA GLY A 283 2.74 34.22 2.25
C GLY A 283 3.65 33.01 2.14
N THR A 284 3.36 31.91 2.86
CA THR A 284 4.10 30.66 2.77
C THR A 284 3.38 29.70 1.82
N LYS A 285 4.11 29.14 0.84
CA LYS A 285 3.60 28.06 -0.01
C LYS A 285 3.56 26.78 0.82
N MET A 286 2.38 26.20 0.95
CA MET A 286 2.15 24.92 1.59
C MET A 286 1.64 23.93 0.54
N THR A 287 2.11 22.69 0.58
CA THR A 287 1.61 21.60 -0.27
C THR A 287 0.79 20.62 0.58
N PRO A 288 -0.14 19.87 -0.03
CA PRO A 288 -0.78 18.74 0.64
C PRO A 288 0.27 17.77 1.17
N VAL A 289 0.09 17.28 2.39
CA VAL A 289 0.96 16.24 2.94
C VAL A 289 0.63 14.92 2.24
N PRO A 290 1.59 14.24 1.60
CA PRO A 290 1.29 13.09 0.76
C PRO A 290 0.89 11.85 1.57
N TYR A 291 1.19 11.83 2.87
CA TYR A 291 0.75 10.77 3.79
C TYR A 291 -0.63 11.04 4.42
N ASN A 292 -1.10 12.29 4.38
CA ASN A 292 -2.43 12.69 4.85
C ASN A 292 -2.93 13.93 4.09
N ILE A 293 -3.76 13.71 3.07
CA ILE A 293 -4.25 14.77 2.19
C ILE A 293 -5.15 15.82 2.88
N THR A 294 -5.54 15.59 4.13
CA THR A 294 -6.30 16.56 4.92
C THR A 294 -5.40 17.62 5.56
N GLU A 295 -4.09 17.43 5.52
CA GLU A 295 -3.08 18.34 6.07
C GLU A 295 -2.30 19.06 4.97
N MET A 296 -1.85 20.27 5.28
CA MET A 296 -0.97 21.08 4.44
C MET A 296 0.31 21.36 5.23
N SER A 297 1.47 21.31 4.57
CA SER A 297 2.76 21.63 5.19
C SER A 297 3.69 22.37 4.23
N ALA A 298 4.59 23.17 4.79
CA ALA A 298 5.75 23.73 4.09
C ALA A 298 7.05 22.98 4.43
N GLU A 299 6.99 22.04 5.38
CA GLU A 299 8.11 21.18 5.77
C GLU A 299 8.16 19.93 4.87
N GLU A 300 9.32 19.28 4.83
CA GLU A 300 9.50 18.01 4.12
C GLU A 300 8.57 16.92 4.69
N SER A 301 8.11 16.02 3.83
CA SER A 301 7.14 14.98 4.23
C SER A 301 7.68 14.03 5.29
N VAL A 302 9.01 13.86 5.40
CA VAL A 302 9.67 13.05 6.43
C VAL A 302 9.56 13.65 7.84
N GLU A 303 9.15 14.92 7.96
CA GLU A 303 8.86 15.56 9.26
C GLU A 303 7.41 15.34 9.72
N TRP A 304 6.55 14.80 8.85
CA TRP A 304 5.22 14.38 9.23
C TRP A 304 5.23 12.95 9.79
N PRO A 305 4.39 12.64 10.79
CA PRO A 305 3.58 13.57 11.56
C PRO A 305 4.44 14.41 12.53
N LYS A 306 3.92 15.53 13.06
CA LYS A 306 4.69 16.45 13.94
C LYS A 306 5.46 15.75 15.07
N LYS A 307 4.93 14.63 15.56
CA LYS A 307 5.53 13.77 16.58
C LYS A 307 6.88 13.14 16.15
N ASN A 308 7.18 13.07 14.85
CA ASN A 308 8.47 12.61 14.31
C ASN A 308 9.65 13.48 14.73
N LYS A 309 9.44 14.78 15.02
CA LYS A 309 10.49 15.63 15.59
C LYS A 309 10.97 15.09 16.94
N ASN A 310 10.04 14.67 17.80
CA ASN A 310 10.35 14.10 19.11
C ASN A 310 10.93 12.69 18.98
N LEU A 311 10.39 11.87 18.07
CA LEU A 311 10.96 10.56 17.75
C LEU A 311 12.44 10.67 17.37
N LYS A 312 12.76 11.51 16.38
CA LYS A 312 14.12 11.71 15.90
C LYS A 312 15.03 12.19 17.02
N ALA A 313 14.58 13.20 17.78
CA ALA A 313 15.33 13.72 18.91
C ALA A 313 15.51 12.70 20.03
N TYR A 314 14.63 11.72 20.18
CA TYR A 314 14.73 10.65 21.17
C TYR A 314 15.75 9.57 20.74
N LEU A 315 15.66 9.10 19.50
CA LEU A 315 16.49 8.01 18.97
C LEU A 315 17.95 8.42 18.72
N VAL A 316 18.25 9.71 18.58
CA VAL A 316 19.65 10.19 18.49
C VAL A 316 20.32 10.41 19.84
N GLN A 317 19.60 10.30 20.97
CA GLN A 317 20.19 10.49 22.30
C GLN A 317 21.10 9.34 22.68
N ASN A 318 22.32 9.63 23.14
CA ASN A 318 23.28 8.60 23.56
C ASN A 318 22.70 7.64 24.61
N SER A 319 21.92 8.16 25.57
CA SER A 319 21.26 7.32 26.57
C SER A 319 20.27 6.32 25.94
N THR A 320 19.56 6.74 24.90
CA THR A 320 18.62 5.89 24.17
C THR A 320 19.37 4.87 23.32
N VAL A 321 20.40 5.31 22.58
CA VAL A 321 21.28 4.41 21.79
C VAL A 321 21.90 3.33 22.67
N SER A 322 22.40 3.69 23.85
CA SER A 322 22.94 2.73 24.82
C SER A 322 21.89 1.79 25.37
N ALA A 323 20.70 2.30 25.73
CA ALA A 323 19.62 1.45 26.26
C ALA A 323 19.05 0.47 25.22
N LEU A 324 19.10 0.83 23.93
CA LEU A 324 18.72 -0.01 22.80
C LEU A 324 19.85 -0.92 22.30
N HIS A 325 20.97 -0.97 23.01
CA HIS A 325 22.18 -1.74 22.66
C HIS A 325 22.66 -1.47 21.23
N ALA A 326 22.52 -0.23 20.76
CA ALA A 326 22.76 0.15 19.37
C ALA A 326 24.13 0.83 19.13
N THR A 327 25.05 0.74 20.09
CA THR A 327 26.33 1.48 20.11
C THR A 327 27.35 1.01 19.06
N ALA A 328 27.16 -0.18 18.48
CA ALA A 328 28.02 -0.69 17.41
C ALA A 328 27.92 0.13 16.11
N LYS A 329 26.79 0.82 15.88
CA LYS A 329 26.66 1.74 14.74
C LYS A 329 27.47 3.02 15.02
N THR A 330 28.45 3.30 14.16
CA THR A 330 29.34 4.48 14.27
C THR A 330 28.71 5.78 13.78
N GLY A 331 27.67 5.71 12.93
CA GLY A 331 26.92 6.85 12.42
C GLY A 331 25.72 7.24 13.29
N LYS A 332 25.25 8.49 13.17
CA LYS A 332 24.00 8.91 13.82
C LYS A 332 22.82 8.17 13.24
N TRP A 333 21.85 7.83 14.08
CA TRP A 333 20.55 7.34 13.63
C TRP A 333 19.83 8.42 12.80
N THR A 334 19.23 8.00 11.71
CA THR A 334 18.30 8.81 10.91
C THR A 334 17.03 8.00 10.67
N LEU A 335 15.90 8.70 10.54
CA LEU A 335 14.61 8.05 10.32
C LEU A 335 14.62 7.25 9.02
N CYS A 336 15.02 7.88 7.92
CA CYS A 336 15.25 7.22 6.65
C CYS A 336 16.69 7.49 6.20
N ASN A 337 17.36 6.48 5.64
CA ASN A 337 18.70 6.60 5.09
C ASN A 337 18.59 6.93 3.60
N ASP A 338 18.91 8.16 3.21
CA ASP A 338 18.80 8.63 1.82
C ASP A 338 19.66 7.84 0.83
N THR A 339 20.81 7.32 1.27
CA THR A 339 21.68 6.51 0.41
C THR A 339 20.98 5.19 0.09
N ILE A 340 20.47 4.50 1.11
CA ILE A 340 19.67 3.29 0.92
C ILE A 340 18.43 3.64 0.09
N GLY A 341 17.72 4.72 0.43
CA GLY A 341 16.56 5.19 -0.32
C GLY A 341 16.82 5.32 -1.82
N LYS A 342 17.96 5.91 -2.22
CA LYS A 342 18.34 6.09 -3.63
C LYS A 342 18.83 4.80 -4.29
N GLU A 343 19.52 3.94 -3.56
CA GLU A 343 20.17 2.75 -4.10
C GLU A 343 19.26 1.51 -4.11
N MET A 344 18.26 1.44 -3.22
CA MET A 344 17.28 0.34 -3.07
C MET A 344 15.97 0.57 -3.82
N TRP A 345 16.00 1.27 -4.95
CA TRP A 345 14.87 1.28 -5.90
C TRP A 345 14.81 0.05 -6.81
N VAL A 346 15.67 -0.93 -6.54
CA VAL A 346 15.59 -2.32 -7.01
C VAL A 346 15.37 -2.43 -8.53
N PRO A 347 16.32 -1.92 -9.34
CA PRO A 347 16.13 -1.72 -10.77
C PRO A 347 15.85 -3.02 -11.55
N ARG A 348 16.14 -4.19 -10.96
CA ARG A 348 15.95 -5.50 -11.59
C ARG A 348 14.86 -6.34 -10.94
N SER A 349 14.51 -6.08 -9.68
CA SER A 349 13.47 -6.82 -8.98
C SER A 349 12.09 -6.54 -9.59
N ALA A 350 11.30 -7.59 -9.79
CA ALA A 350 9.92 -7.44 -10.24
C ALA A 350 9.02 -6.93 -9.10
N PRO A 351 7.93 -6.21 -9.37
CA PRO A 351 6.97 -5.82 -8.35
C PRO A 351 6.45 -7.01 -7.56
N SER A 352 6.32 -6.86 -6.25
CA SER A 352 5.87 -7.91 -5.33
C SER A 352 4.47 -8.44 -5.62
N SER A 353 3.63 -7.65 -6.30
CA SER A 353 2.34 -8.12 -6.84
C SER A 353 2.44 -9.34 -7.75
N THR A 354 3.61 -9.62 -8.34
CA THR A 354 3.86 -10.84 -9.11
C THR A 354 3.96 -12.10 -8.24
N LEU A 355 4.31 -11.96 -6.95
CA LEU A 355 4.42 -13.05 -5.98
C LEU A 355 3.11 -13.32 -5.23
N LEU A 356 2.28 -12.29 -5.03
CA LEU A 356 1.05 -12.37 -4.24
C LEU A 356 0.09 -13.52 -4.65
N PRO A 357 -0.18 -13.78 -5.95
CA PRO A 357 -1.06 -14.90 -6.33
C PRO A 357 -0.60 -16.28 -5.84
N ALA A 358 0.71 -16.50 -5.73
CA ALA A 358 1.27 -17.74 -5.23
C ALA A 358 1.26 -17.77 -3.69
N LEU A 359 1.55 -16.64 -3.04
CA LEU A 359 1.58 -16.53 -1.58
C LEU A 359 0.19 -16.69 -0.96
N VAL A 360 -0.86 -16.11 -1.55
CA VAL A 360 -2.26 -16.23 -1.08
C VAL A 360 -2.78 -17.69 -1.11
N LYS A 361 -2.14 -18.59 -1.86
CA LYS A 361 -2.46 -20.02 -1.83
C LYS A 361 -1.97 -20.72 -0.56
N LYS A 362 -0.91 -20.18 0.06
CA LYS A 362 -0.21 -20.79 1.19
C LYS A 362 -0.46 -20.05 2.50
N LEU A 363 -0.70 -18.74 2.43
CA LEU A 363 -0.77 -17.81 3.55
C LEU A 363 -2.06 -17.00 3.50
N LYS A 364 -2.55 -16.59 4.67
CA LYS A 364 -3.54 -15.50 4.73
C LYS A 364 -2.85 -14.18 4.39
N VAL A 365 -3.48 -13.34 3.58
CA VAL A 365 -2.92 -12.02 3.24
C VAL A 365 -3.96 -10.96 3.52
N ILE A 366 -3.57 -9.92 4.25
CA ILE A 366 -4.38 -8.72 4.46
C ILE A 366 -3.65 -7.50 3.94
N VAL A 367 -4.36 -6.70 3.14
CA VAL A 367 -3.94 -5.36 2.71
C VAL A 367 -4.88 -4.37 3.40
N TYR A 368 -4.35 -3.47 4.20
CA TYR A 368 -5.14 -2.39 4.80
C TYR A 368 -4.65 -1.03 4.34
N VAL A 369 -5.55 -0.06 4.22
CA VAL A 369 -5.22 1.27 3.69
C VAL A 369 -6.11 2.35 4.30
N GLY A 370 -5.50 3.49 4.65
CA GLY A 370 -6.22 4.71 5.00
C GLY A 370 -6.66 5.51 3.77
N ASP A 371 -7.91 5.96 3.73
CA ASP A 371 -8.46 6.68 2.57
C ASP A 371 -7.94 8.12 2.37
N GLN A 372 -7.16 8.64 3.32
CA GLN A 372 -6.48 9.94 3.24
C GLN A 372 -5.02 9.83 2.80
N ASP A 373 -4.50 8.63 2.59
CA ASP A 373 -3.15 8.43 2.06
C ASP A 373 -3.13 8.69 0.55
N TYR A 374 -2.29 9.62 0.13
CA TYR A 374 -2.03 9.85 -1.29
C TYR A 374 -0.92 8.95 -1.79
N MET A 375 0.18 8.79 -1.04
CA MET A 375 1.36 8.02 -1.44
C MET A 375 1.02 6.60 -1.85
N CYS A 376 0.27 5.87 -1.04
CA CYS A 376 -0.18 4.51 -1.37
C CYS A 376 -1.71 4.46 -1.39
N ASN A 377 -2.31 5.33 -2.21
CA ASN A 377 -3.74 5.57 -2.20
C ASN A 377 -4.62 4.31 -2.40
N SER A 378 -5.75 4.31 -1.68
CA SER A 378 -6.72 3.23 -1.68
C SER A 378 -7.30 2.90 -3.07
N LEU A 379 -7.41 3.90 -3.96
CA LEU A 379 -7.88 3.68 -5.33
C LEU A 379 -6.92 2.80 -6.13
N GLY A 380 -5.62 3.09 -6.06
CA GLY A 380 -4.57 2.32 -6.75
C GLY A 380 -4.49 0.89 -6.23
N LEU A 381 -4.57 0.72 -4.91
CA LEU A 381 -4.58 -0.61 -4.28
C LEU A 381 -5.81 -1.44 -4.69
N ASN A 382 -7.00 -0.84 -4.64
CA ASN A 382 -8.22 -1.52 -5.06
C ASN A 382 -8.17 -1.91 -6.56
N ARG A 383 -7.62 -1.04 -7.43
CA ARG A 383 -7.37 -1.37 -8.85
C ARG A 383 -6.36 -2.51 -8.99
N SER A 384 -5.30 -2.50 -8.19
CA SER A 384 -4.26 -3.55 -8.21
C SER A 384 -4.84 -4.92 -7.87
N ILE A 385 -5.68 -5.01 -6.84
CA ILE A 385 -6.39 -6.25 -6.49
C ILE A 385 -7.39 -6.65 -7.59
N SER A 386 -8.11 -5.68 -8.16
CA SER A 386 -9.07 -5.94 -9.25
C SER A 386 -8.40 -6.50 -10.52
N GLU A 387 -7.13 -6.15 -10.76
CA GLU A 387 -6.35 -6.68 -11.88
C GLU A 387 -5.67 -8.03 -11.57
N MET A 388 -5.47 -8.34 -10.30
CA MET A 388 -4.84 -9.58 -9.87
C MET A 388 -5.76 -10.78 -10.10
N GLU A 389 -5.18 -11.88 -10.55
CA GLU A 389 -5.83 -13.19 -10.60
C GLU A 389 -5.19 -14.10 -9.56
N TRP A 390 -6.00 -14.64 -8.65
CA TRP A 390 -5.57 -15.62 -7.66
C TRP A 390 -6.67 -16.67 -7.52
N ASN A 391 -6.33 -17.88 -7.08
CA ASN A 391 -7.30 -18.92 -6.73
C ASN A 391 -8.49 -19.05 -7.72
N GLY A 392 -8.19 -19.03 -9.03
CA GLY A 392 -9.14 -19.33 -10.11
C GLY A 392 -10.06 -18.21 -10.61
N GLN A 393 -9.98 -16.99 -10.05
CA GLN A 393 -10.78 -15.85 -10.54
C GLN A 393 -10.01 -14.53 -10.40
N LYS A 394 -10.26 -13.61 -11.33
CA LYS A 394 -9.70 -12.26 -11.35
C LYS A 394 -10.50 -11.30 -10.47
N GLY A 395 -9.81 -10.43 -9.73
CA GLY A 395 -10.43 -9.51 -8.78
C GLY A 395 -11.19 -10.25 -7.68
N TRP A 396 -12.11 -9.57 -7.00
CA TRP A 396 -12.87 -10.20 -5.90
C TRP A 396 -13.71 -11.41 -6.32
N GLY A 397 -14.09 -11.50 -7.60
CA GLY A 397 -14.83 -12.65 -8.12
C GLY A 397 -16.24 -12.77 -7.53
N VAL A 398 -16.74 -14.00 -7.52
CA VAL A 398 -18.05 -14.37 -6.95
C VAL A 398 -17.91 -15.36 -5.80
N ASP A 399 -18.88 -15.35 -4.89
CA ASP A 399 -19.02 -16.31 -3.80
C ASP A 399 -19.55 -17.68 -4.30
N ASP A 400 -19.70 -18.63 -3.37
CA ASP A 400 -20.20 -19.99 -3.68
C ASP A 400 -21.63 -20.02 -4.26
N LYS A 401 -22.37 -18.91 -4.14
CA LYS A 401 -23.72 -18.73 -4.68
C LYS A 401 -23.71 -17.98 -6.02
N GLY A 402 -22.53 -17.66 -6.57
CA GLY A 402 -22.37 -16.90 -7.80
C GLY A 402 -22.68 -15.41 -7.65
N GLN A 403 -22.73 -14.88 -6.42
CA GLN A 403 -22.94 -13.46 -6.17
C GLN A 403 -21.60 -12.71 -6.15
N GLN A 404 -21.57 -11.52 -6.74
CA GLN A 404 -20.39 -10.67 -6.72
C GLN A 404 -19.97 -10.38 -5.28
N ILE A 405 -18.71 -10.64 -4.95
CA ILE A 405 -18.14 -10.25 -3.66
C ILE A 405 -17.98 -8.72 -3.66
N VAL A 406 -18.58 -8.07 -2.67
CA VAL A 406 -18.59 -6.61 -2.52
C VAL A 406 -18.11 -6.21 -1.12
N PRO A 407 -17.53 -5.00 -0.97
CA PRO A 407 -17.11 -4.50 0.34
C PRO A 407 -18.28 -4.45 1.33
N GLN A 408 -18.02 -4.93 2.54
CA GLN A 408 -18.92 -4.87 3.68
C GLN A 408 -18.54 -3.71 4.58
N ASP A 409 -19.52 -3.10 5.25
CA ASP A 409 -19.23 -2.04 6.22
C ASP A 409 -18.55 -2.63 7.46
N TYR A 410 -17.50 -1.96 7.94
CA TYR A 410 -16.72 -2.34 9.11
C TYR A 410 -16.96 -1.35 10.24
N TYR A 411 -17.44 -1.86 11.37
CA TYR A 411 -17.78 -1.10 12.57
C TYR A 411 -16.98 -1.58 13.77
N VAL A 412 -16.56 -0.62 14.58
CA VAL A 412 -15.96 -0.85 15.90
C VAL A 412 -16.71 -0.01 16.91
N ASN A 413 -17.24 -0.66 17.93
CA ASN A 413 -18.06 -0.07 18.99
C ASN A 413 -19.19 0.84 18.43
N GLY A 414 -19.92 0.33 17.44
CA GLY A 414 -20.99 1.08 16.76
C GLY A 414 -20.53 2.20 15.82
N THR A 415 -19.23 2.52 15.77
CA THR A 415 -18.67 3.56 14.88
C THR A 415 -18.15 2.94 13.59
N LYS A 416 -18.56 3.46 12.45
CA LYS A 416 -18.06 3.01 11.14
C LYS A 416 -16.61 3.41 10.97
N GLN A 417 -15.75 2.41 10.82
CA GLN A 417 -14.31 2.54 10.61
C GLN A 417 -13.95 2.48 9.13
N GLY A 418 -14.78 1.83 8.31
CA GLY A 418 -14.59 1.81 6.86
C GLY A 418 -15.25 0.60 6.21
N THR A 419 -14.53 -0.09 5.33
CA THR A 419 -15.03 -1.26 4.60
C THR A 419 -14.05 -2.43 4.61
N TRP A 420 -14.59 -3.64 4.63
CA TRP A 420 -13.85 -4.91 4.63
C TRP A 420 -14.30 -5.76 3.44
N THR A 421 -13.37 -6.28 2.67
CA THR A 421 -13.65 -7.23 1.57
C THR A 421 -12.75 -8.43 1.73
N GLU A 422 -13.29 -9.63 1.64
CA GLU A 422 -12.49 -10.85 1.77
C GLU A 422 -12.90 -11.86 0.71
N ALA A 423 -11.90 -12.46 0.05
CA ALA A 423 -12.12 -13.55 -0.87
C ALA A 423 -10.87 -14.42 -0.98
N ARG A 424 -11.06 -15.73 -0.79
CA ARG A 424 -10.10 -16.77 -1.22
C ARG A 424 -8.70 -16.55 -0.64
N GLY A 425 -8.62 -16.24 0.64
CA GLY A 425 -7.37 -16.03 1.40
C GLY A 425 -6.80 -14.61 1.38
N LEU A 426 -7.40 -13.69 0.62
CA LEU A 426 -7.03 -12.27 0.59
C LEU A 426 -8.12 -11.41 1.23
N THR A 427 -7.70 -10.54 2.14
CA THR A 427 -8.54 -9.53 2.80
C THR A 427 -8.07 -8.13 2.43
N PHE A 428 -9.00 -7.21 2.18
CA PHE A 428 -8.75 -5.80 1.95
C PHE A 428 -9.59 -4.94 2.89
N VAL A 429 -8.92 -4.12 3.70
CA VAL A 429 -9.57 -3.22 4.67
C VAL A 429 -9.26 -1.78 4.30
N LYS A 430 -10.29 -1.01 3.97
CA LYS A 430 -10.16 0.44 3.75
C LYS A 430 -10.68 1.16 4.98
N TYR A 431 -9.83 1.95 5.62
CA TYR A 431 -10.18 2.80 6.75
C TYR A 431 -10.59 4.18 6.27
N ASP A 432 -11.75 4.64 6.73
CA ASP A 432 -12.23 6.00 6.47
C ASP A 432 -11.52 6.97 7.42
N ARG A 433 -11.05 8.10 6.88
CA ARG A 433 -10.38 9.20 7.60
C ARG A 433 -9.02 8.84 8.20
N ALA A 434 -8.43 7.71 7.80
CA ALA A 434 -7.07 7.32 8.20
C ALA A 434 -6.04 7.71 7.14
N SER A 435 -4.83 8.01 7.60
CA SER A 435 -3.66 8.43 6.81
C SER A 435 -2.84 7.23 6.34
N HIS A 436 -1.58 7.47 6.00
CA HIS A 436 -0.58 6.42 5.78
C HIS A 436 -0.35 5.56 7.04
N LEU A 437 -0.42 6.15 8.23
CA LEU A 437 -0.15 5.49 9.51
C LEU A 437 -1.44 5.04 10.20
N VAL A 438 -2.16 4.10 9.58
CA VAL A 438 -3.49 3.64 10.04
C VAL A 438 -3.52 3.26 11.52
N PRO A 439 -2.56 2.50 12.09
CA PRO A 439 -2.56 2.18 13.51
C PRO A 439 -2.44 3.40 14.43
N SER A 440 -1.84 4.49 13.95
CA SER A 440 -1.80 5.75 14.71
C SER A 440 -3.11 6.53 14.64
N ASP A 441 -3.87 6.43 13.55
CA ASP A 441 -5.12 7.21 13.37
C ASP A 441 -6.35 6.51 13.95
N ALA A 442 -6.38 5.18 13.85
CA ALA A 442 -7.48 4.33 14.29
C ALA A 442 -6.97 3.15 15.14
N PRO A 443 -6.28 3.40 16.27
CA PRO A 443 -5.54 2.39 17.02
C PRO A 443 -6.41 1.22 17.49
N HIS A 444 -7.63 1.48 17.95
CA HIS A 444 -8.54 0.43 18.40
C HIS A 444 -9.00 -0.45 17.23
N ALA A 445 -9.35 0.17 16.11
CA ALA A 445 -9.82 -0.53 14.93
C ALA A 445 -8.70 -1.27 14.17
N ALA A 446 -7.46 -0.78 14.24
CA ALA A 446 -6.28 -1.49 13.74
C ALA A 446 -5.93 -2.69 14.62
N HIS A 447 -6.05 -2.56 15.95
CA HIS A 447 -5.85 -3.68 16.87
C HIS A 447 -6.92 -4.77 16.69
N ASP A 448 -8.19 -4.40 16.50
CA ASP A 448 -9.25 -5.37 16.17
C ASP A 448 -8.95 -6.16 14.88
N MET A 449 -8.53 -5.45 13.83
CA MET A 449 -8.12 -6.06 12.57
C MET A 449 -6.98 -7.06 12.76
N LEU A 450 -5.95 -6.70 13.54
CA LEU A 450 -4.85 -7.60 13.91
C LEU A 450 -5.38 -8.89 14.56
N LEU A 451 -6.20 -8.75 15.61
CA LEU A 451 -6.71 -9.91 16.35
C LEU A 451 -7.55 -10.82 15.47
N ARG A 452 -8.43 -10.25 14.64
CA ARG A 452 -9.23 -10.99 13.65
C ARG A 452 -8.33 -11.73 12.65
N PHE A 453 -7.31 -11.07 12.13
CA PHE A 453 -6.40 -11.66 11.16
C PHE A 453 -5.61 -12.84 11.73
N MET A 454 -5.13 -12.71 12.98
CA MET A 454 -4.42 -13.77 13.69
C MET A 454 -5.34 -14.87 14.25
N GLY A 455 -6.65 -14.65 14.24
CA GLY A 455 -7.65 -15.57 14.79
C GLY A 455 -7.63 -15.63 16.31
N VAL A 456 -7.31 -14.52 16.99
CA VAL A 456 -7.32 -14.44 18.45
C VAL A 456 -8.76 -14.34 18.96
N ASP A 457 -9.14 -15.23 19.88
CA ASP A 457 -10.46 -15.21 20.51
C ASP A 457 -10.50 -14.15 21.64
N ALA A 458 -11.23 -13.06 21.39
CA ALA A 458 -11.38 -11.95 22.33
C ALA A 458 -12.00 -12.36 23.67
N LEU A 459 -12.87 -13.38 23.70
CA LEU A 459 -13.48 -13.88 24.95
C LEU A 459 -12.46 -14.61 25.81
N LEU A 460 -11.60 -15.44 25.20
CA LEU A 460 -10.49 -16.08 25.92
C LEU A 460 -9.46 -15.04 26.39
N ALA A 461 -9.25 -14.02 25.58
CA ALA A 461 -8.22 -13.01 25.78
C ALA A 461 -8.55 -11.98 26.90
N ALA A 462 -9.79 -11.50 27.00
CA ALA A 462 -10.17 -10.44 27.96
C ALA A 462 -11.53 -10.65 28.66
N GLY A 463 -12.23 -11.75 28.39
CA GLY A 463 -13.56 -12.00 28.92
C GLY A 463 -14.64 -11.01 28.43
N PRO A 464 -15.89 -11.16 28.88
CA PRO A 464 -17.02 -10.38 28.37
C PRO A 464 -16.98 -8.88 28.68
N GLY A 465 -16.28 -8.48 29.75
CA GLY A 465 -16.19 -7.09 30.19
C GLY A 465 -15.12 -6.29 29.47
N GLY A 466 -14.12 -6.95 28.88
CA GLY A 466 -13.02 -6.32 28.15
C GLY A 466 -13.17 -6.29 26.65
N SER A 467 -14.21 -6.93 26.11
CA SER A 467 -14.50 -6.96 24.68
C SER A 467 -15.33 -5.75 24.24
N LEU A 468 -14.92 -5.04 23.18
CA LEU A 468 -15.83 -4.15 22.45
C LEU A 468 -16.65 -4.94 21.41
N SER A 469 -17.70 -4.32 20.88
CA SER A 469 -18.43 -4.86 19.74
C SER A 469 -17.66 -4.54 18.46
N SER A 470 -17.46 -5.52 17.58
CA SER A 470 -16.87 -5.29 16.25
C SER A 470 -17.68 -6.05 15.20
N GLN A 471 -18.02 -5.42 14.09
CA GLN A 471 -18.92 -5.99 13.09
C GLN A 471 -18.39 -5.76 11.67
N VAL A 472 -18.44 -6.81 10.85
CA VAL A 472 -18.17 -6.74 9.41
C VAL A 472 -19.40 -7.23 8.66
N GLY A 473 -20.15 -6.33 8.01
CA GLY A 473 -21.42 -6.68 7.39
C GLY A 473 -22.41 -7.23 8.42
N THR A 474 -22.81 -8.49 8.28
CA THR A 474 -23.67 -9.19 9.25
C THR A 474 -22.88 -10.05 10.25
N ASP A 475 -21.56 -10.10 10.11
CA ASP A 475 -20.69 -10.90 10.97
C ASP A 475 -20.36 -10.13 12.24
N ASP A 476 -21.09 -10.45 13.31
CA ASP A 476 -20.91 -9.89 14.63
C ASP A 476 -19.79 -10.63 15.36
N HIS A 477 -18.71 -9.94 15.65
CA HIS A 477 -17.67 -10.43 16.55
C HIS A 477 -17.65 -9.63 17.84
N LYS A 478 -17.18 -10.29 18.89
CA LYS A 478 -16.61 -9.61 20.04
C LYS A 478 -15.15 -9.38 19.74
N GLY A 479 -14.73 -8.13 19.74
CA GLY A 479 -13.38 -7.74 19.38
C GLY A 479 -12.99 -6.48 20.13
N ILE A 480 -11.70 -6.36 20.40
CA ILE A 480 -11.00 -5.27 21.11
C ILE A 480 -10.94 -5.46 22.61
N ILE A 481 -9.70 -5.38 23.07
CA ILE A 481 -9.27 -5.46 24.44
C ILE A 481 -8.74 -4.09 24.73
N VAL A 482 -9.50 -3.36 25.55
CA VAL A 482 -8.98 -2.17 26.22
C VAL A 482 -7.81 -2.58 27.09
N LYS A 483 -6.83 -1.70 27.35
CA LYS A 483 -5.68 -2.05 28.19
C LYS A 483 -6.14 -2.80 29.44
N THR A 484 -5.57 -3.98 29.64
CA THR A 484 -5.83 -4.79 30.83
C THR A 484 -4.62 -4.76 31.74
N HIS A 485 -4.86 -4.81 33.04
CA HIS A 485 -3.85 -5.21 33.99
C HIS A 485 -3.36 -6.64 33.65
N PRO A 486 -2.15 -7.04 34.09
CA PRO A 486 -1.62 -8.39 33.85
C PRO A 486 -2.56 -9.55 34.26
N ASN A 487 -3.50 -9.29 35.18
CA ASN A 487 -4.52 -10.23 35.64
C ASN A 487 -5.82 -10.25 34.78
N GLY A 488 -5.87 -9.53 33.66
CA GLY A 488 -7.02 -9.46 32.75
C GLY A 488 -8.12 -8.47 33.15
N THR A 489 -7.95 -7.68 34.23
CA THR A 489 -8.92 -6.64 34.62
C THR A 489 -8.71 -5.35 33.84
N LEU A 490 -9.78 -4.60 33.56
CA LEU A 490 -9.73 -3.39 32.72
C LEU A 490 -9.04 -2.22 33.42
N VAL A 491 -8.26 -1.46 32.65
CA VAL A 491 -7.76 -0.15 33.06
C VAL A 491 -8.83 0.89 32.72
N ASP A 492 -9.58 1.33 33.75
CA ASP A 492 -10.45 2.52 33.78
C ASP A 492 -11.66 2.53 32.80
N GLN A 493 -12.82 2.02 33.25
CA GLN A 493 -14.04 1.90 32.44
C GLN A 493 -14.64 3.23 31.96
N ASP A 494 -14.45 4.33 32.71
CA ASP A 494 -15.23 5.56 32.52
C ASP A 494 -14.67 6.51 31.45
N ASN A 495 -13.38 6.41 31.10
CA ASN A 495 -12.73 7.26 30.09
C ASN A 495 -12.70 6.62 28.67
N LEU A 496 -13.04 5.34 28.56
CA LEU A 496 -12.99 4.53 27.34
C LEU A 496 -14.00 4.92 26.25
N ILE A 497 -15.10 5.57 26.62
CA ILE A 497 -16.20 5.96 25.71
C ILE A 497 -15.95 7.32 25.05
N THR A 498 -15.06 8.14 25.63
CA THR A 498 -14.81 9.52 25.18
C THR A 498 -13.69 9.66 24.15
N ASP A 499 -12.74 8.72 24.11
CA ASP A 499 -11.54 8.77 23.26
C ASP A 499 -11.58 7.87 22.01
N LEU A 500 -12.74 7.32 21.66
CA LEU A 500 -12.90 6.53 20.44
C LEU A 500 -12.58 7.38 19.21
N ASP A 501 -11.56 6.93 18.47
CA ASP A 501 -11.02 7.40 17.19
C ASP A 501 -11.92 8.45 16.49
N LYS A 502 -11.79 9.71 16.95
CA LYS A 502 -12.56 10.91 16.58
C LYS A 502 -14.10 10.74 16.51
N LYS A 503 -14.79 11.19 17.58
CA LYS A 503 -16.21 11.57 17.50
C LYS A 503 -16.46 12.59 16.37
N PRO A 504 -17.58 12.50 15.64
CA PRO A 504 -17.89 13.41 14.54
C PRO A 504 -18.10 14.82 15.06
N SER A 505 -17.22 15.76 14.71
CA SER A 505 -17.49 17.19 14.92
C SER A 505 -18.25 17.77 13.73
N ILE A 506 -19.54 17.98 14.00
CA ILE A 506 -20.51 18.89 13.35
C ILE A 506 -20.91 18.50 11.91
N GLY A 507 -21.98 17.71 11.82
CA GLY A 507 -22.79 17.55 10.59
C GLY A 507 -23.38 16.16 10.34
N ALA A 508 -23.12 15.16 11.17
CA ALA A 508 -23.52 13.77 10.92
C ALA A 508 -24.77 13.34 11.73
N ALA A 509 -25.53 12.44 11.11
CA ALA A 509 -26.77 11.80 11.57
C ALA A 509 -26.74 11.30 13.02
N PRO A 510 -27.91 11.21 13.69
CA PRO A 510 -28.01 10.75 15.07
C PRO A 510 -27.46 9.32 15.24
N ILE A 511 -26.96 9.04 16.44
CA ILE A 511 -26.56 7.70 16.89
C ILE A 511 -27.83 6.84 16.93
N LEU A 512 -27.79 5.67 16.30
CA LEU A 512 -28.91 4.71 16.25
C LEU A 512 -28.43 3.42 16.89
N GLU A 513 -28.97 3.09 18.06
CA GLU A 513 -28.45 2.05 18.94
C GLU A 513 -29.01 0.67 18.56
N THR A 514 -30.17 0.61 17.89
CA THR A 514 -30.84 -0.65 17.55
C THR A 514 -30.79 -1.00 16.05
N ILE A 515 -30.94 -2.29 15.74
CA ILE A 515 -31.07 -2.78 14.35
C ILE A 515 -32.34 -2.22 13.69
N GLU A 516 -33.42 -2.06 14.46
CA GLU A 516 -34.70 -1.50 14.00
C GLU A 516 -34.60 0.00 13.68
N GLU A 517 -33.86 0.78 14.48
CA GLU A 517 -33.58 2.19 14.20
C GLU A 517 -32.68 2.40 12.98
N ARG A 518 -31.68 1.53 12.78
CA ARG A 518 -30.86 1.52 11.56
C ARG A 518 -31.67 1.13 10.32
N GLN A 519 -32.60 0.18 10.45
CA GLN A 519 -33.54 -0.16 9.38
C GLN A 519 -34.57 0.94 9.11
N ALA A 520 -34.95 1.76 10.09
CA ALA A 520 -35.86 2.89 9.91
C ALA A 520 -35.16 4.15 9.33
N TYR A 521 -33.87 4.34 9.64
CA TYR A 521 -33.09 5.49 9.16
C TYR A 521 -32.42 5.24 7.80
N TYR A 522 -31.90 4.03 7.57
CA TYR A 522 -31.25 3.63 6.32
C TYR A 522 -32.14 2.79 5.40
N GLY A 523 -33.17 2.14 5.93
CA GLY A 523 -34.23 1.53 5.14
C GLY A 523 -35.42 2.48 5.02
N PRO A 524 -35.94 2.83 3.83
CA PRO A 524 -35.47 2.52 2.49
C PRO A 524 -35.42 3.78 1.61
N ARG A 525 -34.27 4.03 0.96
CA ARG A 525 -34.19 4.88 -0.26
C ARG A 525 -35.09 4.35 -1.41
N GLN A 526 -35.67 3.17 -1.26
CA GLN A 526 -36.66 2.59 -2.17
C GLN A 526 -38.08 3.15 -1.96
N THR A 527 -38.48 3.60 -0.76
CA THR A 527 -39.87 4.09 -0.52
C THR A 527 -40.06 5.51 -1.03
N ILE A 528 -39.08 6.39 -0.85
CA ILE A 528 -39.12 7.75 -1.42
C ILE A 528 -39.07 7.67 -2.95
N ALA A 529 -38.22 6.80 -3.51
CA ALA A 529 -38.19 6.57 -4.95
C ALA A 529 -39.54 6.03 -5.47
N LEU A 530 -40.18 5.08 -4.76
CA LEU A 530 -41.49 4.55 -5.12
C LEU A 530 -42.60 5.62 -5.04
N ILE A 531 -42.60 6.46 -3.99
CA ILE A 531 -43.56 7.55 -3.83
C ILE A 531 -43.36 8.61 -4.92
N VAL A 532 -42.13 8.99 -5.24
CA VAL A 532 -41.81 9.94 -6.33
C VAL A 532 -42.21 9.36 -7.69
N LEU A 533 -42.02 8.06 -7.90
CA LEU A 533 -42.38 7.40 -9.16
C LEU A 533 -43.91 7.24 -9.31
N LEU A 534 -44.63 6.93 -8.22
CA LEU A 534 -46.09 6.85 -8.20
C LEU A 534 -46.76 8.24 -8.30
N THR A 535 -46.19 9.26 -7.66
CA THR A 535 -46.66 10.66 -7.81
C THR A 535 -46.36 11.20 -9.21
N GLY A 536 -45.21 10.86 -9.80
CA GLY A 536 -44.89 11.16 -11.19
C GLY A 536 -45.85 10.50 -12.18
N LEU A 537 -46.16 9.22 -12.00
CA LEU A 537 -47.13 8.48 -12.83
C LEU A 537 -48.55 9.05 -12.73
N SER A 538 -49.00 9.38 -11.52
CA SER A 538 -50.33 9.96 -11.30
C SER A 538 -50.45 11.39 -11.86
N LEU A 539 -49.43 12.23 -11.70
CA LEU A 539 -49.37 13.55 -12.35
C LEU A 539 -49.32 13.44 -13.88
N GLY A 540 -48.55 12.49 -14.41
CA GLY A 540 -48.50 12.17 -15.84
C GLY A 540 -49.87 11.75 -16.39
N LEU A 541 -50.60 10.88 -15.67
CA LEU A 541 -51.97 10.49 -16.01
C LEU A 541 -52.94 11.67 -15.98
N VAL A 542 -52.88 12.52 -14.95
CA VAL A 542 -53.73 13.73 -14.87
C VAL A 542 -53.44 14.70 -16.01
N MET A 543 -52.17 14.92 -16.36
CA MET A 543 -51.80 15.75 -17.50
C MET A 543 -52.29 15.14 -18.82
N LEU A 544 -52.20 13.83 -18.99
CA LEU A 544 -52.66 13.12 -20.19
C LEU A 544 -54.19 13.15 -20.31
N PHE A 545 -54.93 13.06 -19.20
CA PHE A 545 -56.39 13.25 -19.16
C PHE A 545 -56.78 14.71 -19.42
N LYS A 546 -56.09 15.70 -18.84
CA LYS A 546 -56.32 17.13 -19.12
C LYS A 546 -56.03 17.46 -20.59
N TRP A 547 -54.97 16.90 -21.16
CA TRP A 547 -54.61 17.06 -22.57
C TRP A 547 -55.62 16.37 -23.49
N ARG A 548 -56.07 15.14 -23.19
CA ARG A 548 -57.16 14.47 -23.91
C ARG A 548 -58.47 15.24 -23.81
N ARG A 549 -58.80 15.82 -22.65
CA ARG A 549 -60.00 16.65 -22.44
C ARG A 549 -59.92 17.98 -23.20
N ARG A 550 -58.74 18.62 -23.25
CA ARG A 550 -58.48 19.80 -24.10
C ARG A 550 -58.57 19.46 -25.59
N ARG A 551 -58.02 18.33 -26.05
CA ARG A 551 -58.18 17.85 -27.45
C ARG A 551 -59.63 17.51 -27.80
N ARG A 552 -60.41 16.92 -26.88
CA ARG A 552 -61.85 16.68 -27.08
C ARG A 552 -62.64 17.99 -27.14
N ARG A 553 -62.31 18.98 -26.29
CA ARG A 553 -62.91 20.33 -26.35
C ARG A 553 -62.50 21.10 -27.62
N ALA A 554 -61.27 20.92 -28.11
CA ALA A 554 -60.85 21.47 -29.41
C ALA A 554 -61.55 20.78 -30.59
N ARG A 555 -61.86 19.47 -30.49
CA ARG A 555 -62.69 18.74 -31.48
C ARG A 555 -64.19 19.05 -31.39
N HIS A 556 -64.70 19.59 -30.29
CA HIS A 556 -66.07 20.11 -30.18
C HIS A 556 -66.19 21.62 -30.42
N GLY A 557 -65.10 22.39 -30.27
CA GLY A 557 -65.05 23.82 -30.61
C GLY A 557 -64.81 24.12 -32.09
N SER A 558 -64.52 23.10 -32.90
CA SER A 558 -64.31 23.22 -34.35
C SER A 558 -65.48 22.70 -35.19
N LYS A 559 -66.72 22.74 -34.67
CA LYS A 559 -67.93 22.41 -35.44
C LYS A 559 -68.89 23.57 -35.71
N ASN A 560 -68.60 24.78 -35.25
CA ASN A 560 -69.36 25.98 -35.62
C ASN A 560 -68.41 27.09 -36.03
N LYS A 561 -67.96 27.05 -37.29
CA LYS A 561 -67.68 28.24 -38.11
C LYS A 561 -67.29 27.82 -39.53
N GLY A 562 -68.23 28.05 -40.45
CA GLY A 562 -67.98 28.31 -41.86
C GLY A 562 -68.19 27.14 -42.81
N ARG A 563 -69.28 27.18 -43.59
CA ARG A 563 -69.14 27.39 -45.04
C ARG A 563 -70.46 27.82 -45.69
N ALA A 564 -70.41 29.00 -46.29
CA ALA A 564 -71.36 29.46 -47.29
C ALA A 564 -71.29 28.57 -48.53
N ILE A 565 -72.46 28.29 -49.11
CA ILE A 565 -72.62 27.63 -50.41
C ILE A 565 -72.71 28.74 -51.45
N SER A 566 -71.79 28.74 -52.42
CA SER A 566 -71.94 29.46 -53.68
C SER A 566 -72.35 28.44 -54.75
N MET A 567 -73.46 28.73 -55.43
CA MET A 567 -73.96 28.01 -56.60
C MET A 567 -73.10 28.35 -57.82
N GLN A 568 -72.66 27.33 -58.56
CA GLN A 568 -72.65 27.42 -60.02
C GLN A 568 -72.75 26.05 -60.68
N SER A 569 -73.38 26.08 -61.85
CA SER A 569 -74.12 25.04 -62.55
C SER A 569 -73.35 24.39 -63.71
N ARG A 570 -73.92 23.26 -64.20
CA ARG A 570 -73.70 22.53 -65.48
C ARG A 570 -72.47 21.62 -65.52
N SER A 571 -72.50 20.42 -66.11
CA SER A 571 -73.49 19.55 -66.78
C SER A 571 -72.83 18.16 -66.97
N PRO A 572 -73.56 17.10 -67.39
CA PRO A 572 -73.29 15.72 -66.98
C PRO A 572 -72.68 14.84 -68.07
N GLU A 573 -72.02 13.75 -67.65
CA GLU A 573 -71.89 12.45 -68.33
C GLU A 573 -71.04 11.55 -67.42
N ALA A 574 -71.13 10.24 -67.32
CA ALA A 574 -72.15 9.20 -67.52
C ALA A 574 -71.42 7.92 -67.04
N TYR A 575 -72.15 7.04 -66.35
CA TYR A 575 -71.96 5.57 -66.25
C TYR A 575 -70.53 4.98 -66.23
N GLY A 576 -70.08 4.19 -65.26
CA GLY A 576 -70.76 3.36 -64.29
C GLY A 576 -69.92 2.09 -64.06
N HIS A 577 -69.80 1.66 -62.79
CA HIS A 577 -69.57 0.28 -62.32
C HIS A 577 -68.31 -0.50 -62.79
N ARG A 578 -67.67 -1.36 -61.99
CA ARG A 578 -67.67 -1.72 -60.57
C ARG A 578 -66.48 -2.68 -60.39
N ASN A 579 -65.83 -2.59 -59.24
CA ASN A 579 -65.28 -3.70 -58.45
C ASN A 579 -64.04 -4.53 -58.89
N THR A 580 -63.14 -4.59 -57.91
CA THR A 580 -62.50 -5.77 -57.27
C THR A 580 -61.10 -6.26 -57.71
N LEU A 581 -60.20 -6.15 -56.71
CA LEU A 581 -59.35 -7.19 -56.11
C LEU A 581 -57.91 -7.43 -56.61
N LEU A 582 -57.03 -7.37 -55.60
CA LEU A 582 -55.92 -8.29 -55.26
C LEU A 582 -54.57 -8.25 -56.02
N ARG A 583 -53.59 -7.70 -55.28
CA ARG A 583 -52.40 -8.38 -54.71
C ARG A 583 -51.24 -8.82 -55.63
N ARG A 584 -50.11 -8.13 -55.35
CA ARG A 584 -48.68 -8.55 -55.31
C ARG A 584 -47.96 -8.94 -56.61
N SER A 585 -46.74 -8.43 -56.71
CA SER A 585 -45.62 -8.95 -57.50
C SER A 585 -44.29 -8.82 -56.73
N PRO A 586 -43.23 -9.58 -57.13
CA PRO A 586 -42.07 -9.93 -56.29
C PRO A 586 -40.69 -9.48 -56.84
N SER A 587 -39.60 -9.91 -56.17
CA SER A 587 -38.23 -10.20 -56.71
C SER A 587 -37.23 -9.01 -56.87
N PRO A 588 -35.93 -9.19 -57.24
CA PRO A 588 -34.90 -10.20 -56.86
C PRO A 588 -33.45 -9.64 -56.67
N THR A 589 -32.54 -10.61 -56.49
CA THR A 589 -31.07 -10.75 -56.40
C THR A 589 -30.11 -10.21 -57.50
N GLN A 590 -28.80 -10.21 -57.12
CA GLN A 590 -27.53 -10.52 -57.85
C GLN A 590 -26.54 -9.33 -58.04
N ARG A 591 -25.20 -9.44 -58.19
CA ARG A 591 -24.03 -10.31 -57.84
C ARG A 591 -22.93 -9.99 -58.90
N LYS A 592 -21.63 -10.01 -58.50
CA LYS A 592 -20.35 -10.26 -59.28
C LYS A 592 -19.31 -9.11 -59.26
N GLN A 593 -18.07 -9.32 -58.73
CA GLN A 593 -16.79 -9.85 -59.33
C GLN A 593 -16.13 -8.85 -60.33
N SER A 594 -14.80 -8.65 -60.50
CA SER A 594 -13.52 -9.14 -59.95
C SER A 594 -12.33 -8.46 -60.71
N LEU A 595 -11.09 -8.67 -60.22
CA LEU A 595 -9.77 -8.81 -60.95
C LEU A 595 -8.75 -7.63 -61.09
N HIS A 596 -7.49 -8.04 -60.84
CA HIS A 596 -6.10 -7.48 -60.93
C HIS A 596 -5.61 -7.12 -62.38
N PRO A 597 -4.29 -6.84 -62.76
CA PRO A 597 -2.95 -6.90 -62.07
C PRO A 597 -1.80 -5.87 -62.47
N THR A 598 -0.61 -6.02 -61.83
CA THR A 598 0.84 -6.04 -62.34
C THR A 598 1.82 -4.83 -62.49
N ARG A 599 3.04 -5.00 -61.86
CA ARG A 599 4.50 -4.80 -62.25
C ARG A 599 5.04 -3.39 -62.67
N LYS A 600 6.32 -2.93 -62.56
CA LYS A 600 7.71 -3.47 -62.35
C LYS A 600 8.77 -2.30 -62.16
N LEU A 601 9.96 -2.58 -61.54
CA LEU A 601 11.37 -2.07 -61.75
C LEU A 601 11.71 -0.57 -61.44
N ASN A 602 12.91 -0.09 -61.00
CA ASN A 602 14.35 -0.41 -61.18
C ASN A 602 15.24 0.29 -60.09
N GLY A 603 16.54 -0.06 -59.98
CA GLY A 603 17.54 0.53 -59.05
C GLY A 603 18.73 1.29 -59.69
N ASN A 604 19.82 1.48 -58.89
CA ASN A 604 21.16 2.12 -59.09
C ASN A 604 21.28 3.60 -58.63
N HIS A 605 22.41 4.20 -58.18
CA HIS A 605 23.70 3.89 -57.51
C HIS A 605 24.50 5.24 -57.45
N LEU A 606 25.56 5.36 -56.60
CA LEU A 606 26.69 6.34 -56.57
C LEU A 606 26.51 7.64 -55.72
N THR A 607 27.48 8.30 -55.03
CA THR A 607 28.89 8.15 -54.54
C THR A 607 29.21 9.42 -53.69
N LEU A 608 29.89 9.31 -52.53
CA LEU A 608 31.27 9.76 -52.13
C LEU A 608 31.57 11.27 -51.86
N ASP A 609 32.32 11.47 -50.76
CA ASP A 609 33.37 12.48 -50.45
C ASP A 609 32.98 13.96 -50.22
N GLU A 610 33.63 14.79 -49.38
CA GLU A 610 34.82 14.71 -48.51
C GLU A 610 34.84 15.95 -47.55
N GLU A 611 35.83 15.94 -46.66
CA GLU A 611 36.37 16.92 -45.68
C GLU A 611 36.42 18.42 -46.12
N ALA A 612 36.70 19.47 -45.32
CA ALA A 612 37.67 19.64 -44.23
C ALA A 612 37.57 21.06 -43.57
N GLN A 613 38.15 21.17 -42.36
CA GLN A 613 38.92 22.30 -41.76
C GLN A 613 38.22 23.64 -41.43
N ALA A 614 38.21 24.22 -40.20
CA ALA A 614 39.16 24.40 -39.08
C ALA A 614 40.00 25.71 -39.13
N LEU A 615 40.29 26.25 -37.91
CA LEU A 615 41.22 27.32 -37.47
C LEU A 615 40.57 28.69 -37.09
N VAL A 616 40.96 29.47 -36.06
CA VAL A 616 41.78 29.37 -34.82
C VAL A 616 41.71 30.75 -34.10
N HIS A 617 42.14 30.81 -32.82
CA HIS A 617 42.50 31.96 -31.94
C HIS A 617 41.46 32.39 -30.88
N ALA A 618 41.80 32.85 -29.68
CA ALA A 618 42.91 32.76 -28.71
C ALA A 618 42.52 33.66 -27.51
N GLU A 619 42.90 33.29 -26.26
CA GLU A 619 43.23 34.11 -25.04
C GLU A 619 42.30 35.30 -24.62
N GLU A 620 42.08 35.75 -23.38
CA GLU A 620 42.74 35.64 -22.07
C GLU A 620 41.84 36.30 -20.98
N THR A 621 41.96 35.86 -19.71
CA THR A 621 41.82 36.59 -18.43
C THR A 621 40.49 37.15 -17.83
N SER A 622 40.32 36.79 -16.54
CA SER A 622 40.02 37.62 -15.34
C SER A 622 38.64 37.57 -14.65
N ASN A 623 38.70 37.11 -13.38
CA ASN A 623 38.00 37.48 -12.14
C ASN A 623 36.58 38.10 -12.18
N LEU A 624 35.64 37.45 -11.46
CA LEU A 624 34.84 38.01 -10.34
C LEU A 624 33.68 37.06 -9.98
N GLU A 625 33.66 36.57 -8.75
CA GLU A 625 32.42 36.16 -8.04
C GLU A 625 31.74 37.41 -7.43
N PRO A 626 30.47 37.40 -6.94
CA PRO A 626 29.67 36.24 -6.49
C PRO A 626 28.16 36.26 -6.87
N THR A 627 27.47 35.20 -6.44
CA THR A 627 26.03 35.08 -6.07
C THR A 627 25.05 34.29 -6.97
N THR A 628 24.57 33.20 -6.38
CA THR A 628 23.24 32.57 -6.46
C THR A 628 22.83 31.67 -7.65
N LEU A 629 22.22 30.53 -7.27
CA LEU A 629 21.34 29.61 -8.01
C LEU A 629 21.93 28.55 -8.98
N SER A 630 21.85 27.28 -8.56
CA SER A 630 21.63 26.09 -9.42
C SER A 630 21.39 24.89 -8.49
N ARG A 631 20.36 24.03 -8.59
CA ARG A 631 19.72 23.42 -9.77
C ARG A 631 20.75 22.80 -10.72
N ARG A 632 21.12 21.55 -10.51
CA ARG A 632 21.68 20.70 -11.57
C ARG A 632 21.14 19.28 -11.51
N THR A 633 20.28 19.00 -12.47
CA THR A 633 20.18 17.72 -13.17
C THR A 633 21.50 17.39 -13.86
N SER A 634 21.78 16.09 -13.87
CA SER A 634 22.91 15.39 -14.48
C SER A 634 22.95 15.47 -16.01
N LEU A 635 24.14 15.54 -16.60
CA LEU A 635 24.42 15.03 -17.95
C LEU A 635 25.80 14.36 -17.98
N PHE A 636 25.85 13.27 -18.75
CA PHE A 636 26.93 12.32 -19.03
C PHE A 636 28.28 12.92 -19.41
N SER A 637 29.37 12.22 -19.06
CA SER A 637 30.40 11.80 -20.03
C SER A 637 31.13 10.55 -19.55
N SER A 638 31.25 9.60 -20.47
CA SER A 638 32.04 8.38 -20.47
C SER A 638 33.54 8.64 -20.49
N ASP A 639 34.33 7.70 -19.94
CA ASP A 639 35.57 7.21 -20.56
C ASP A 639 35.86 5.76 -20.12
N VAL A 640 36.32 4.96 -21.09
CA VAL A 640 36.72 3.54 -21.03
C VAL A 640 38.20 3.45 -21.43
N PRO A 641 38.98 2.51 -20.89
CA PRO A 641 39.60 1.46 -21.74
C PRO A 641 39.56 0.08 -21.03
N SER A 642 39.01 -1.00 -21.59
CA SER A 642 39.49 -1.89 -22.68
C SER A 642 39.94 -3.27 -22.17
N HIS A 643 39.17 -4.29 -22.58
CA HIS A 643 39.54 -5.67 -22.97
C HIS A 643 40.28 -6.64 -22.02
N SER A 644 39.61 -7.75 -21.69
CA SER A 644 40.00 -9.08 -22.22
C SER A 644 38.78 -10.02 -22.33
N ARG A 645 38.83 -10.91 -23.32
CA ARG A 645 37.82 -11.89 -23.74
C ARG A 645 38.13 -13.29 -23.18
N HIS A 646 37.17 -14.21 -23.39
CA HIS A 646 37.16 -15.68 -23.22
C HIS A 646 36.45 -16.12 -21.93
N GLU A 647 35.59 -17.13 -21.90
CA GLU A 647 34.95 -17.97 -22.92
C GLU A 647 33.78 -18.67 -22.23
N SER A 648 32.70 -18.92 -22.97
CA SER A 648 31.61 -19.79 -22.58
C SER A 648 32.05 -21.25 -22.65
N GLN A 649 31.85 -22.04 -21.58
CA GLN A 649 31.70 -23.50 -21.72
C GLN A 649 30.58 -24.04 -20.84
N ILE A 650 29.65 -24.67 -21.55
CA ILE A 650 28.65 -25.66 -21.13
C ILE A 650 29.36 -27.02 -21.09
N PHE A 651 28.95 -27.95 -20.21
CA PHE A 651 28.87 -29.44 -20.31
C PHE A 651 28.78 -29.99 -18.86
N SER A 652 27.62 -30.53 -18.44
CA SER A 652 27.22 -31.97 -18.31
C SER A 652 28.04 -32.73 -17.24
N LEU A 653 27.43 -33.27 -16.19
CA LEU A 653 26.81 -34.62 -16.10
C LEU A 653 27.71 -35.75 -16.62
N GLU A 654 28.26 -36.49 -15.67
CA GLU A 654 28.65 -37.92 -15.64
C GLU A 654 29.03 -38.17 -14.15
N ASP A 655 28.25 -38.95 -13.39
CA ASP A 655 28.24 -40.42 -13.29
C ASP A 655 29.64 -40.99 -13.01
N GLU A 656 29.87 -41.39 -11.76
CA GLU A 656 30.74 -42.52 -11.43
C GLU A 656 30.24 -43.21 -10.15
N ASP A 657 30.02 -44.51 -10.33
CA ASP A 657 29.44 -45.50 -9.44
C ASP A 657 30.41 -45.98 -8.32
N ASP A 658 29.79 -46.60 -7.31
CA ASP A 658 30.22 -47.78 -6.54
C ASP A 658 31.55 -47.78 -5.75
N ASP A 659 31.47 -47.87 -4.41
CA ASP A 659 31.44 -49.18 -3.72
C ASP A 659 31.47 -49.07 -2.17
N ASP A 660 30.75 -50.02 -1.56
CA ASP A 660 30.95 -50.68 -0.25
C ASP A 660 30.60 -50.00 1.10
N ASP A 661 29.33 -50.16 1.47
CA ASP A 661 28.85 -51.10 2.51
C ASP A 661 29.72 -51.39 3.77
N HIS A 662 29.27 -50.93 4.96
CA HIS A 662 28.91 -51.79 6.11
C HIS A 662 28.61 -51.04 7.43
N HIS A 663 27.45 -51.38 8.02
CA HIS A 663 27.11 -51.54 9.46
C HIS A 663 27.38 -50.38 10.45
N GLN A 664 26.54 -50.02 11.44
CA GLN A 664 25.57 -50.76 12.24
C GLN A 664 24.76 -49.76 13.12
N ASN A 665 23.57 -50.18 13.55
CA ASN A 665 22.73 -49.56 14.58
C ASN A 665 23.48 -49.14 15.86
N VAL A 666 23.14 -47.98 16.44
CA VAL A 666 22.46 -47.75 17.75
C VAL A 666 21.94 -46.31 17.75
#